data_AF-A0A8C5RPE0-F1
#
_entry.id   AF-A0A8C5RPE0-F1
#
_cell.length_a   1.000
_cell.length_b   1.000
_cell.length_c   1.000
_cell.angle_alpha   90.00
_cell.angle_beta   90.00
_cell.angle_gamma   90.00
#
_symmetry.space_group_name_H-M   'P 1'
#
loop_
_entity.id
_entity.type
_entity.pdbx_description
1 polymer ?
#
loop_
_entity_poly.entity_id
_entity_poly.type
_entity_poly.pdbx_seq_one_letter_code
_entity_poly.pdbx_strand_id
1 'polypeptide(L)'
;MKSIENGQKDVISCSLGSKCSCSCSSCCASVDKGDTVEEELEGNVNELNEIVHHHVPEAQLIENIGQELVYLLPNKNFKERAYSSLFRELEETLADVGLSSFGISDTPLEEVFLKVTAEADLEIPNTGAVQENASAEAKEGEPQRSDGKGSWQNKGGQLILQQIKALLIKRFHHTTRSIKDFLAQIVLPASFVLLALILTVIIPPFGEYPSLTLHPWIYGHQFTFFSNEQPDSEHMVSLRDAFLKKPGFGNRCLKREPLYNYSCIATSMAWRTPTVPYHVSALFRTNTWSPDNPSPACECSTRKKLTMLPVCPLGAGGLPPPQRVQQSTEILQDLTYRNISDFLVKTYPTLIRSSLKSKYWVNEQRYGGISIGGKLPILHITGDQIVDFMKDVGRMMNITGGETTRIAAKEMSAFLKYMETEHNIKVWFNNKGWHAVVSFLNVANNAILRANLQQNKDPEEYGITAINHPLNLTKGQLSEITVLTTSIDAVVSICVIFAMSFIPASFVLYLIQERLSKAKHLQFVSGVSLFVYWFTNFLWDIVNYIMSAGLVVAIFMSFKKKAYTSPTNLPVLIILLLLYGWAIIPMMYPASRYFSVPSTAYVVLSCVNLFIGINTSAITFILDLFENNAPLLEFNKILKKIFLIFPHFCLGRGLLDLAINQAVIDVYTRFGEERVPNPLHWDFAGKHMLALAVQGVVYFILNLLLQHSFLSTRWFLQNTLGPIMEEDEDVAEERKRIMKGGSQNYILKLQELTKVIFRELF
;
A
#
# COMPACT_ATOMS: atom_id res chain seq x y z
N MET A 1 2.29 27.80 44.09
CA MET A 1 2.24 28.85 45.13
C MET A 1 1.17 29.84 44.71
N LYS A 2 0.06 29.93 45.46
CA LYS A 2 -1.24 30.59 45.13
C LYS A 2 -1.96 29.98 43.90
N SER A 3 -3.18 29.41 43.95
CA SER A 3 -4.50 29.76 44.56
C SER A 3 -5.40 30.43 43.49
N ILE A 4 -6.36 29.70 42.87
CA ILE A 4 -7.82 29.56 43.22
C ILE A 4 -8.58 30.86 42.81
N GLU A 5 -9.66 30.87 42.03
CA GLU A 5 -11.05 30.34 42.24
C GLU A 5 -11.81 30.48 40.87
N ASN A 6 -12.93 29.84 40.49
CA ASN A 6 -13.65 28.58 40.81
C ASN A 6 -14.65 28.28 39.65
N GLY A 7 -15.36 27.12 39.65
CA GLY A 7 -16.44 26.84 38.67
C GLY A 7 -16.87 25.38 38.53
N GLN A 8 -17.46 24.81 39.58
CA GLN A 8 -17.73 23.37 39.73
C GLN A 8 -19.08 22.93 39.12
N LYS A 9 -19.11 21.76 38.47
CA LYS A 9 -20.34 21.00 38.17
C LYS A 9 -20.21 19.61 38.78
N ASP A 10 -21.06 19.31 39.75
CA ASP A 10 -21.02 18.03 40.47
C ASP A 10 -21.70 16.90 39.68
N VAL A 11 -21.17 15.70 39.91
CA VAL A 11 -21.72 14.43 39.43
C VAL A 11 -22.52 13.80 40.57
N ILE A 12 -23.75 13.38 40.30
CA ILE A 12 -24.50 12.49 41.20
C ILE A 12 -24.82 11.20 40.45
N SER A 13 -24.33 10.09 41.01
CA SER A 13 -24.61 8.72 40.60
C SER A 13 -25.91 8.21 41.24
N CYS A 14 -26.64 7.32 40.57
CA CYS A 14 -27.53 6.37 41.24
C CYS A 14 -27.26 4.94 40.76
N SER A 15 -27.32 4.00 41.71
CA SER A 15 -26.95 2.60 41.56
C SER A 15 -28.17 1.66 41.51
N LEU A 16 -27.90 0.42 41.13
CA LEU A 16 -28.82 -0.69 40.88
C LEU A 16 -29.75 -1.04 42.07
N GLY A 17 -31.01 -1.41 41.81
CA GLY A 17 -31.69 -2.38 42.69
C GLY A 17 -33.23 -2.37 42.84
N SER A 18 -33.89 -3.24 42.07
CA SER A 18 -35.10 -4.02 42.43
C SER A 18 -36.51 -3.59 41.95
N LYS A 19 -37.14 -4.57 41.26
CA LYS A 19 -38.57 -4.89 41.13
C LYS A 19 -39.62 -3.77 41.17
N CYS A 20 -40.16 -3.44 40.00
CA CYS A 20 -41.62 -3.23 39.83
C CYS A 20 -42.07 -3.82 38.49
N SER A 21 -42.96 -4.81 38.56
CA SER A 21 -43.72 -5.32 37.41
C SER A 21 -45.16 -4.82 37.53
N CYS A 22 -45.65 -4.07 36.55
CA CYS A 22 -47.07 -3.74 36.45
C CYS A 22 -47.57 -4.00 35.03
N SER A 23 -48.40 -5.03 34.89
CA SER A 23 -49.35 -5.12 33.79
C SER A 23 -50.41 -4.03 33.95
N CYS A 24 -50.81 -3.38 32.85
CA CYS A 24 -52.02 -2.56 32.80
C CYS A 24 -52.83 -2.87 31.55
N SER A 25 -53.35 -4.10 31.52
CA SER A 25 -54.52 -4.48 30.72
C SER A 25 -55.79 -4.06 31.46
N SER A 26 -56.15 -2.77 31.43
CA SER A 26 -57.48 -2.27 31.84
C SER A 26 -57.64 -0.80 31.44
N CYS A 27 -58.15 -0.54 30.23
CA CYS A 27 -58.78 0.72 29.85
C CYS A 27 -59.56 0.59 28.51
N CYS A 28 -60.38 -0.45 28.39
CA CYS A 28 -61.42 -0.54 27.36
C CYS A 28 -62.78 -0.64 28.07
N ALA A 29 -63.24 0.47 28.64
CA ALA A 29 -64.65 0.63 28.98
C ALA A 29 -65.39 1.06 27.70
N SER A 30 -66.49 0.38 27.39
CA SER A 30 -67.37 0.72 26.28
C SER A 30 -67.95 2.13 26.45
N VAL A 31 -67.73 2.99 25.45
CA VAL A 31 -68.51 4.21 25.25
C VAL A 31 -69.27 4.05 23.93
N ASP A 32 -70.53 4.49 23.94
CA ASP A 32 -71.50 4.30 22.87
C ASP A 32 -71.10 4.95 21.54
N LYS A 33 -71.79 4.52 20.48
CA LYS A 33 -71.89 5.26 19.22
C LYS A 33 -72.51 6.64 19.49
N GLY A 34 -71.68 7.67 19.52
CA GLY A 34 -72.06 9.06 19.26
C GLY A 34 -71.47 9.49 17.92
N ASP A 35 -72.18 10.38 17.21
CA ASP A 35 -71.78 10.85 15.89
C ASP A 35 -70.38 11.51 15.91
N THR A 36 -69.53 11.14 14.95
CA THR A 36 -68.27 11.85 14.70
C THR A 36 -68.57 13.23 14.13
N VAL A 37 -68.54 14.23 15.00
CA VAL A 37 -68.35 15.62 14.59
C VAL A 37 -66.88 15.77 14.20
N GLU A 38 -66.61 16.30 13.00
CA GLU A 38 -65.26 16.68 12.61
C GLU A 38 -64.83 17.88 13.47
N GLU A 39 -63.78 17.72 14.28
CA GLU A 39 -63.19 18.85 15.02
C GLU A 39 -62.48 19.77 14.03
N GLU A 40 -63.06 20.95 13.78
CA GLU A 40 -62.44 22.01 12.98
C GLU A 40 -61.19 22.56 13.69
N LEU A 41 -60.20 22.99 12.90
CA LEU A 41 -58.99 23.67 13.38
C LEU A 41 -59.32 24.89 14.28
N GLU A 42 -58.90 24.86 15.54
CA GLU A 42 -58.93 26.04 16.42
C GLU A 42 -57.94 27.15 15.97
N GLY A 43 -56.98 26.82 15.09
CA GLY A 43 -56.00 27.75 14.54
C GLY A 43 -56.55 28.65 13.44
N ASN A 44 -56.21 29.94 13.47
CA ASN A 44 -56.71 30.94 12.53
C ASN A 44 -56.04 30.80 11.15
N VAL A 45 -56.59 29.93 10.29
CA VAL A 45 -56.02 29.59 8.96
C VAL A 45 -55.69 30.82 8.10
N ASN A 46 -56.48 31.89 8.19
CA ASN A 46 -56.24 33.13 7.45
C ASN A 46 -54.96 33.84 7.88
N GLU A 47 -54.65 33.85 9.17
CA GLU A 47 -53.48 34.50 9.76
C GLU A 47 -52.19 33.73 9.41
N LEU A 48 -52.23 32.39 9.46
CA LEU A 48 -51.16 31.56 8.92
C LEU A 48 -50.92 31.81 7.43
N ASN A 49 -52.00 31.95 6.65
CA ASN A 49 -51.92 32.21 5.22
C ASN A 49 -51.29 33.58 4.92
N GLU A 50 -51.61 34.61 5.71
CA GLU A 50 -50.96 35.92 5.63
C GLU A 50 -49.46 35.84 5.94
N ILE A 51 -49.04 35.13 7.01
CA ILE A 51 -47.62 34.92 7.35
C ILE A 51 -46.87 34.22 6.22
N VAL A 52 -47.42 33.12 5.68
CA VAL A 52 -46.79 32.36 4.58
C VAL A 52 -46.67 33.21 3.32
N HIS A 53 -47.73 33.92 2.91
CA HIS A 53 -47.69 34.78 1.72
C HIS A 53 -46.88 36.08 1.92
N HIS A 54 -46.68 36.55 3.16
CA HIS A 54 -45.83 37.72 3.45
C HIS A 54 -44.36 37.44 3.07
N HIS A 55 -43.83 36.28 3.47
CA HIS A 55 -42.44 35.89 3.17
C HIS A 55 -42.32 35.21 1.80
N VAL A 56 -43.30 34.40 1.40
CA VAL A 56 -43.29 33.61 0.15
C VAL A 56 -44.64 33.78 -0.58
N PRO A 57 -44.84 34.90 -1.31
CA PRO A 57 -46.12 35.19 -1.96
C PRO A 57 -46.53 34.19 -3.04
N GLU A 58 -45.57 33.46 -3.60
CA GLU A 58 -45.74 32.40 -4.60
C GLU A 58 -46.07 31.01 -4.00
N ALA A 59 -46.23 30.89 -2.67
CA ALA A 59 -46.67 29.65 -2.02
C ALA A 59 -48.11 29.29 -2.40
N GLN A 60 -48.44 27.99 -2.38
CA GLN A 60 -49.80 27.51 -2.66
C GLN A 60 -50.23 26.48 -1.61
N LEU A 61 -51.37 26.67 -0.96
CA LEU A 61 -51.99 25.64 -0.12
C LEU A 61 -52.50 24.51 -1.04
N ILE A 62 -51.97 23.29 -0.90
CA ILE A 62 -52.42 22.10 -1.65
C ILE A 62 -53.53 21.40 -0.86
N GLU A 63 -53.24 21.06 0.39
CA GLU A 63 -54.11 20.21 1.22
C GLU A 63 -54.44 20.91 2.53
N ASN A 64 -55.71 20.79 2.93
CA ASN A 64 -56.24 21.18 4.22
C ASN A 64 -57.13 20.03 4.67
N ILE A 65 -56.62 19.18 5.57
CA ILE A 65 -57.27 17.92 5.96
C ILE A 65 -57.24 17.83 7.49
N GLY A 66 -58.40 18.03 8.12
CA GLY A 66 -58.58 17.92 9.57
C GLY A 66 -57.73 18.93 10.34
N GLN A 67 -56.58 18.48 10.85
CA GLN A 67 -55.65 19.27 11.68
C GLN A 67 -54.32 19.58 10.98
N GLU A 68 -54.14 19.19 9.71
CA GLU A 68 -52.90 19.41 8.95
C GLU A 68 -53.10 20.31 7.71
N LEU A 69 -52.18 21.25 7.50
CA LEU A 69 -52.15 22.22 6.40
C LEU A 69 -50.85 22.06 5.61
N VAL A 70 -50.95 21.81 4.30
CA VAL A 70 -49.80 21.51 3.43
C VAL A 70 -49.60 22.60 2.38
N TYR A 71 -48.50 23.35 2.52
CA TYR A 71 -48.10 24.42 1.59
C TYR A 71 -47.01 23.96 0.62
N LEU A 72 -47.27 24.10 -0.68
CA LEU A 72 -46.25 24.02 -1.73
C LEU A 72 -45.43 25.30 -1.76
N LEU A 73 -44.12 25.16 -1.56
CA LEU A 73 -43.18 26.26 -1.68
C LEU A 73 -42.46 26.23 -3.05
N PRO A 74 -42.32 27.37 -3.75
CA PRO A 74 -41.79 27.44 -5.11
C PRO A 74 -40.27 27.22 -5.18
N ASN A 75 -39.85 26.18 -5.90
CA ASN A 75 -38.44 25.87 -6.17
C ASN A 75 -37.84 26.76 -7.30
N LYS A 76 -38.69 27.37 -8.14
CA LYS A 76 -38.23 28.38 -9.11
C LYS A 76 -37.95 29.68 -8.35
N ASN A 77 -36.79 30.31 -8.60
CA ASN A 77 -36.33 31.54 -7.95
C ASN A 77 -36.11 31.46 -6.41
N PHE A 78 -35.59 30.33 -5.90
CA PHE A 78 -35.29 30.13 -4.48
C PHE A 78 -34.50 31.29 -3.83
N LYS A 79 -35.12 31.98 -2.86
CA LYS A 79 -34.53 33.09 -2.08
C LYS A 79 -34.26 32.63 -0.65
N GLU A 80 -33.07 32.11 -0.39
CA GLU A 80 -32.64 31.54 0.91
C GLU A 80 -33.01 32.39 2.15
N ARG A 81 -32.93 33.73 2.05
CA ARG A 81 -33.30 34.65 3.14
C ARG A 81 -34.80 34.73 3.43
N ALA A 82 -35.66 34.55 2.43
CA ALA A 82 -37.11 34.60 2.62
C ALA A 82 -37.61 33.35 3.36
N TYR A 83 -37.12 32.18 2.94
CA TYR A 83 -37.41 30.89 3.57
C TYR A 83 -36.90 30.83 5.02
N SER A 84 -35.66 31.27 5.28
CA SER A 84 -35.13 31.32 6.64
C SER A 84 -35.82 32.36 7.53
N SER A 85 -36.38 33.44 6.98
CA SER A 85 -37.22 34.37 7.73
C SER A 85 -38.58 33.74 8.07
N LEU A 86 -39.24 33.11 7.09
CA LEU A 86 -40.52 32.41 7.27
C LEU A 86 -40.44 31.34 8.36
N PHE A 87 -39.45 30.43 8.29
CA PHE A 87 -39.35 29.34 9.27
C PHE A 87 -39.05 29.85 10.68
N ARG A 88 -38.25 30.93 10.82
CA ARG A 88 -38.00 31.54 12.11
C ARG A 88 -39.25 32.22 12.68
N GLU A 89 -39.99 32.95 11.85
CA GLU A 89 -41.23 33.61 12.26
C GLU A 89 -42.29 32.58 12.68
N LEU A 90 -42.47 31.51 11.90
CA LEU A 90 -43.33 30.38 12.27
C LEU A 90 -42.87 29.71 13.58
N GLU A 91 -41.56 29.50 13.78
CA GLU A 91 -41.04 28.90 15.02
C GLU A 91 -41.21 29.79 16.25
N GLU A 92 -41.19 31.12 16.07
CA GLU A 92 -41.46 32.12 17.11
C GLU A 92 -42.97 32.30 17.39
N THR A 93 -43.85 32.16 16.39
CA THR A 93 -45.32 32.37 16.52
C THR A 93 -46.16 31.08 16.60
N LEU A 94 -45.55 29.89 16.59
CA LEU A 94 -46.21 28.56 16.66
C LEU A 94 -47.38 28.54 17.67
N ALA A 95 -47.12 28.98 18.90
CA ALA A 95 -48.09 28.94 20.00
C ALA A 95 -49.20 30.01 19.88
N ASP A 96 -48.91 31.16 19.26
CA ASP A 96 -49.87 32.26 19.11
C ASP A 96 -50.85 32.00 17.96
N VAL A 97 -50.41 31.29 16.91
CA VAL A 97 -51.22 30.90 15.73
C VAL A 97 -52.01 29.58 15.97
N GLY A 98 -51.80 28.92 17.11
CA GLY A 98 -52.50 27.68 17.48
C GLY A 98 -51.94 26.42 16.82
N LEU A 99 -50.69 26.43 16.38
CA LEU A 99 -50.02 25.29 15.73
C LEU A 99 -49.14 24.52 16.72
N SER A 100 -49.28 23.20 16.77
CA SER A 100 -48.45 22.34 17.64
C SER A 100 -47.03 22.14 17.14
N SER A 101 -46.84 22.12 15.81
CA SER A 101 -45.57 21.83 15.14
C SER A 101 -45.70 22.10 13.64
N PHE A 102 -44.61 22.50 12.97
CA PHE A 102 -44.50 22.46 11.51
C PHE A 102 -43.36 21.53 11.08
N GLY A 103 -43.41 21.04 9.84
CA GLY A 103 -42.40 20.18 9.25
C GLY A 103 -42.13 20.56 7.80
N ILE A 104 -40.94 20.19 7.30
CA ILE A 104 -40.54 20.39 5.91
C ILE A 104 -40.20 19.02 5.32
N SER A 105 -40.87 18.66 4.21
CA SER A 105 -40.63 17.41 3.48
C SER A 105 -40.38 17.70 2.00
N ASP A 106 -39.45 16.96 1.38
CA ASP A 106 -39.31 16.93 -0.07
C ASP A 106 -40.57 16.36 -0.73
N THR A 107 -41.04 16.97 -1.82
CA THR A 107 -42.19 16.48 -2.60
C THR A 107 -41.96 15.02 -3.04
N PRO A 108 -42.84 14.07 -2.70
CA PRO A 108 -42.66 12.67 -3.07
C PRO A 108 -42.68 12.48 -4.60
N LEU A 109 -41.86 11.54 -5.07
CA LEU A 109 -41.77 11.17 -6.50
C LEU A 109 -43.12 10.74 -7.09
N GLU A 110 -44.02 10.24 -6.25
CA GLU A 110 -45.38 9.81 -6.58
C GLU A 110 -46.26 11.03 -6.96
N GLU A 111 -46.22 12.10 -6.17
CA GLU A 111 -46.93 13.35 -6.44
C GLU A 111 -46.36 14.08 -7.67
N VAL A 112 -45.03 14.13 -7.81
CA VAL A 112 -44.39 14.68 -9.02
C VAL A 112 -44.80 13.92 -10.27
N PHE A 113 -44.90 12.58 -10.20
CA PHE A 113 -45.35 11.77 -11.32
C PHE A 113 -46.82 12.06 -11.68
N LEU A 114 -47.71 12.13 -10.68
CA LEU A 114 -49.11 12.47 -10.86
C LEU A 114 -49.30 13.87 -11.45
N LYS A 115 -48.56 14.86 -10.95
CA LYS A 115 -48.63 16.26 -11.41
C LYS A 115 -48.11 16.42 -12.84
N VAL A 116 -47.01 15.75 -13.20
CA VAL A 116 -46.50 15.72 -14.59
C VAL A 116 -47.47 15.03 -15.55
N THR A 117 -48.22 14.00 -15.10
CA THR A 117 -49.29 13.43 -15.92
C THR A 117 -50.51 14.35 -16.07
N ALA A 118 -50.82 15.18 -15.07
CA ALA A 118 -51.95 16.12 -15.12
C ALA A 118 -51.65 17.39 -15.92
N GLU A 119 -50.42 17.93 -15.84
CA GLU A 119 -50.02 19.13 -16.61
C GLU A 119 -49.99 18.87 -18.13
N ALA A 120 -49.83 17.62 -18.56
CA ALA A 120 -49.86 17.22 -19.97
C ALA A 120 -51.24 17.36 -20.65
N ASP A 121 -52.33 17.45 -19.88
CA ASP A 121 -53.70 17.46 -20.41
C ASP A 121 -54.28 18.88 -20.65
N LEU A 122 -53.59 19.95 -20.26
CA LEU A 122 -54.14 21.32 -20.21
C LEU A 122 -53.80 22.22 -21.42
N GLU A 123 -52.94 21.80 -22.35
CA GLU A 123 -52.50 22.63 -23.50
C GLU A 123 -53.27 22.35 -24.81
N ILE A 124 -54.61 22.56 -24.85
CA ILE A 124 -55.39 22.60 -26.11
C ILE A 124 -56.45 23.71 -26.09
N PRO A 125 -56.30 24.81 -26.86
CA PRO A 125 -57.36 25.80 -27.09
C PRO A 125 -58.23 25.47 -28.31
N ASN A 126 -59.56 25.52 -28.14
CA ASN A 126 -60.54 25.32 -29.22
C ASN A 126 -60.75 26.58 -30.08
N THR A 127 -60.89 26.42 -31.40
CA THR A 127 -61.78 27.24 -32.27
C THR A 127 -61.99 26.53 -33.60
N GLY A 128 -63.17 26.65 -34.23
CA GLY A 128 -63.59 25.72 -35.30
C GLY A 128 -64.18 26.34 -36.57
N ALA A 129 -64.27 25.46 -37.58
CA ALA A 129 -65.19 25.42 -38.74
C ALA A 129 -65.34 26.64 -39.69
N VAL A 130 -65.14 26.40 -41.00
CA VAL A 130 -66.20 26.34 -42.05
C VAL A 130 -65.58 26.14 -43.47
N GLN A 131 -66.23 25.28 -44.26
CA GLN A 131 -66.29 25.05 -45.75
C GLN A 131 -65.46 25.92 -46.73
N GLU A 132 -65.17 25.59 -48.00
CA GLU A 132 -65.24 24.44 -48.93
C GLU A 132 -64.70 24.97 -50.28
N ASN A 133 -63.88 24.21 -51.01
CA ASN A 133 -64.04 23.86 -52.45
C ASN A 133 -62.71 23.47 -53.14
N ALA A 134 -62.82 22.55 -54.11
CA ALA A 134 -61.76 22.14 -55.03
C ALA A 134 -61.56 23.20 -56.15
N SER A 135 -60.50 23.21 -56.99
CA SER A 135 -59.73 22.08 -57.52
C SER A 135 -58.38 22.46 -58.16
N ALA A 136 -57.57 21.43 -58.42
CA ALA A 136 -56.56 21.28 -59.49
C ALA A 136 -55.06 21.70 -59.29
N GLU A 137 -54.20 20.70 -59.52
CA GLU A 137 -52.86 20.72 -60.15
C GLU A 137 -51.60 21.19 -59.38
N ALA A 138 -51.08 20.27 -58.56
CA ALA A 138 -49.73 19.69 -58.65
C ALA A 138 -48.50 20.58 -58.95
N LYS A 139 -47.72 20.86 -57.89
CA LYS A 139 -46.28 20.51 -57.79
C LYS A 139 -45.69 20.75 -56.39
N GLU A 140 -44.68 19.94 -56.06
CA GLU A 140 -43.55 20.16 -55.12
C GLU A 140 -43.80 20.82 -53.74
N GLY A 141 -43.50 20.07 -52.67
CA GLY A 141 -43.40 20.58 -51.30
C GLY A 141 -44.09 19.65 -50.30
N GLU A 142 -43.32 18.89 -49.51
CA GLU A 142 -43.86 18.14 -48.37
C GLU A 142 -44.32 19.13 -47.29
N PRO A 143 -45.60 19.15 -46.88
CA PRO A 143 -46.06 19.99 -45.78
C PRO A 143 -45.73 19.34 -44.44
N GLN A 144 -45.04 20.06 -43.56
CA GLN A 144 -44.87 19.67 -42.16
C GLN A 144 -46.23 19.64 -41.45
N ARG A 145 -46.84 18.45 -41.31
CA ARG A 145 -47.81 18.18 -40.25
C ARG A 145 -47.08 17.72 -39.00
N SER A 146 -47.00 18.62 -38.02
CA SER A 146 -46.56 18.29 -36.66
C SER A 146 -47.70 17.63 -35.89
N ASP A 147 -48.10 16.42 -36.30
CA ASP A 147 -48.89 15.56 -35.42
C ASP A 147 -48.02 15.19 -34.21
N GLY A 148 -48.50 15.51 -33.00
CA GLY A 148 -47.82 15.17 -31.76
C GLY A 148 -47.64 13.66 -31.64
N LYS A 149 -46.40 13.19 -31.85
CA LYS A 149 -46.07 11.75 -31.84
C LYS A 149 -46.14 11.16 -30.43
N GLY A 150 -47.35 10.83 -30.01
CA GLY A 150 -47.59 9.84 -28.96
C GLY A 150 -46.82 8.54 -29.26
N SER A 151 -46.16 8.00 -28.24
CA SER A 151 -45.20 6.91 -28.34
C SER A 151 -45.67 5.72 -29.19
N TRP A 152 -44.85 5.29 -30.16
CA TRP A 152 -44.95 3.94 -30.72
C TRP A 152 -44.74 2.93 -29.59
N GLN A 153 -45.64 1.95 -29.46
CA GLN A 153 -45.46 0.85 -28.49
C GLN A 153 -44.35 -0.10 -28.98
N ASN A 154 -43.12 0.13 -28.53
CA ASN A 154 -42.03 -0.83 -28.75
C ASN A 154 -42.35 -2.16 -28.04
N LYS A 155 -42.39 -3.25 -28.80
CA LYS A 155 -42.69 -4.61 -28.32
C LYS A 155 -41.49 -5.54 -28.56
N GLY A 156 -41.36 -6.58 -27.74
CA GLY A 156 -40.29 -7.57 -27.87
C GLY A 156 -38.87 -7.03 -27.59
N GLY A 157 -37.89 -7.45 -28.39
CA GLY A 157 -36.46 -7.17 -28.13
C GLY A 157 -36.07 -5.69 -28.13
N GLN A 158 -36.78 -4.84 -28.90
CA GLN A 158 -36.52 -3.39 -28.91
C GLN A 158 -36.88 -2.74 -27.57
N LEU A 159 -37.94 -3.21 -26.90
CA LEU A 159 -38.29 -2.77 -25.55
C LEU A 159 -37.21 -3.15 -24.53
N ILE A 160 -36.67 -4.37 -24.63
CA ILE A 160 -35.57 -4.83 -23.76
C ILE A 160 -34.33 -3.95 -23.94
N LEU A 161 -33.93 -3.66 -25.19
CA LEU A 161 -32.79 -2.79 -25.47
C LEU A 161 -33.02 -1.36 -24.96
N GLN A 162 -34.25 -0.84 -25.08
CA GLN A 162 -34.64 0.47 -24.53
C GLN A 162 -34.59 0.48 -23.00
N GLN A 163 -35.05 -0.57 -22.32
CA GLN A 163 -34.93 -0.74 -20.87
C GLN A 163 -33.46 -0.79 -20.42
N ILE A 164 -32.60 -1.57 -21.09
CA ILE A 164 -31.15 -1.61 -20.83
C ILE A 164 -30.54 -0.22 -20.99
N LYS A 165 -30.82 0.46 -22.12
CA LYS A 165 -30.32 1.82 -22.39
C LYS A 165 -30.77 2.81 -21.31
N ALA A 166 -32.03 2.79 -20.89
CA ALA A 166 -32.56 3.67 -19.84
C ALA A 166 -31.89 3.41 -18.48
N LEU A 167 -31.68 2.15 -18.09
CA LEU A 167 -30.98 1.79 -16.86
C LEU A 167 -29.49 2.19 -16.88
N LEU A 168 -28.81 2.05 -18.02
CA LEU A 168 -27.43 2.54 -18.20
C LEU A 168 -27.36 4.07 -18.12
N ILE A 169 -28.31 4.79 -18.73
CA ILE A 169 -28.40 6.26 -18.64
C ILE A 169 -28.66 6.70 -17.18
N LYS A 170 -29.53 6.01 -16.44
CA LYS A 170 -29.75 6.25 -15.01
C LYS A 170 -28.44 6.08 -14.21
N ARG A 171 -27.73 4.97 -14.42
CA ARG A 171 -26.43 4.71 -13.78
C ARG A 171 -25.38 5.79 -14.14
N PHE A 172 -25.29 6.21 -15.39
CA PHE A 172 -24.42 7.29 -15.84
C PHE A 172 -24.75 8.63 -15.17
N HIS A 173 -26.02 9.02 -15.08
CA HIS A 173 -26.45 10.24 -14.37
C HIS A 173 -26.18 10.17 -12.86
N HIS A 174 -26.30 8.99 -12.24
CA HIS A 174 -25.89 8.82 -10.84
C HIS A 174 -24.38 9.03 -10.69
N THR A 175 -23.56 8.30 -11.46
CA THR A 175 -22.09 8.37 -11.38
C THR A 175 -21.55 9.78 -11.66
N THR A 176 -22.12 10.50 -12.64
CA THR A 176 -21.71 11.88 -12.95
C THR A 176 -22.08 12.88 -11.85
N ARG A 177 -23.22 12.69 -11.16
CA ARG A 177 -23.59 13.48 -9.97
C ARG A 177 -22.72 13.12 -8.76
N SER A 178 -22.37 11.86 -8.57
CA SER A 178 -21.52 11.35 -7.47
C SER A 178 -20.02 11.26 -7.85
N ILE A 179 -19.48 12.24 -8.57
CA ILE A 179 -18.12 12.18 -9.13
C ILE A 179 -17.02 12.00 -8.07
N LYS A 180 -17.21 12.54 -6.86
CA LYS A 180 -16.27 12.40 -5.74
C LYS A 180 -16.14 10.93 -5.30
N ASP A 181 -17.26 10.24 -5.15
CA ASP A 181 -17.30 8.83 -4.73
C ASP A 181 -16.71 7.93 -5.82
N PHE A 182 -17.01 8.23 -7.09
CA PHE A 182 -16.46 7.50 -8.24
C PHE A 182 -14.94 7.65 -8.34
N LEU A 183 -14.43 8.88 -8.22
CA LEU A 183 -12.99 9.15 -8.17
C LEU A 183 -12.32 8.44 -6.99
N ALA A 184 -12.92 8.49 -5.79
CA ALA A 184 -12.40 7.78 -4.64
C ALA A 184 -12.29 6.27 -4.89
N GLN A 185 -13.30 5.65 -5.52
CA GLN A 185 -13.31 4.22 -5.84
C GLN A 185 -12.23 3.77 -6.84
N ILE A 186 -11.77 4.66 -7.72
CA ILE A 186 -10.74 4.36 -8.74
C ILE A 186 -9.35 4.71 -8.22
N VAL A 187 -9.21 5.88 -7.59
CA VAL A 187 -7.92 6.41 -7.13
C VAL A 187 -7.40 5.65 -5.91
N LEU A 188 -8.28 5.23 -4.98
CA LEU A 188 -7.86 4.55 -3.75
C LEU A 188 -7.16 3.20 -4.02
N PRO A 189 -7.71 2.26 -4.81
CA PRO A 189 -7.00 1.03 -5.20
C PRO A 189 -5.67 1.30 -5.90
N ALA A 190 -5.66 2.23 -6.87
CA ALA A 190 -4.46 2.59 -7.62
C ALA A 190 -3.38 3.19 -6.71
N SER A 191 -3.75 4.03 -5.74
CA SER A 191 -2.82 4.62 -4.77
C SER A 191 -2.16 3.58 -3.87
N PHE A 192 -2.88 2.53 -3.46
CA PHE A 192 -2.31 1.43 -2.66
C PHE A 192 -1.35 0.56 -3.46
N VAL A 193 -1.66 0.25 -4.72
CA VAL A 193 -0.72 -0.47 -5.61
C VAL A 193 0.51 0.39 -5.90
N LEU A 194 0.34 1.68 -6.17
CA LEU A 194 1.43 2.62 -6.39
C LEU A 194 2.36 2.69 -5.16
N LEU A 195 1.79 2.84 -3.96
CA LEU A 195 2.55 2.85 -2.70
C LEU A 195 3.32 1.54 -2.50
N ALA A 196 2.69 0.39 -2.75
CA ALA A 196 3.34 -0.91 -2.64
C ALA A 196 4.52 -1.05 -3.60
N LEU A 197 4.40 -0.59 -4.85
CA LEU A 197 5.51 -0.63 -5.81
C LEU A 197 6.62 0.37 -5.47
N ILE A 198 6.29 1.58 -4.99
CA ILE A 198 7.29 2.53 -4.47
C ILE A 198 8.10 1.90 -3.32
N LEU A 199 7.43 1.23 -2.38
CA LEU A 199 8.11 0.51 -1.31
C LEU A 199 9.05 -0.58 -1.84
N THR A 200 8.71 -1.28 -2.93
CA THR A 200 9.61 -2.28 -3.53
C THR A 200 10.85 -1.70 -4.21
N VAL A 201 10.82 -0.44 -4.66
CA VAL A 201 12.00 0.24 -5.24
C VAL A 201 13.03 0.61 -4.15
N ILE A 202 12.60 0.74 -2.89
CA ILE A 202 13.48 1.03 -1.75
C ILE A 202 14.26 -0.22 -1.30
N ILE A 203 13.72 -1.42 -1.56
CA ILE A 203 14.35 -2.68 -1.16
C ILE A 203 15.44 -3.04 -2.19
N PRO A 204 16.70 -3.28 -1.78
CA PRO A 204 17.78 -3.60 -2.70
C PRO A 204 17.54 -4.95 -3.40
N PRO A 205 17.97 -5.11 -4.68
CA PRO A 205 17.92 -6.39 -5.36
C PRO A 205 18.87 -7.39 -4.70
N PHE A 206 18.37 -8.59 -4.38
CA PHE A 206 19.17 -9.64 -3.77
C PHE A 206 19.85 -10.51 -4.83
N GLY A 207 21.11 -10.89 -4.58
CA GLY A 207 21.85 -11.81 -5.45
C GLY A 207 22.43 -11.21 -6.74
N GLU A 208 22.46 -9.88 -6.88
CA GLU A 208 23.29 -9.19 -7.87
C GLU A 208 24.47 -8.52 -7.15
N TYR A 209 25.66 -9.14 -7.21
CA TYR A 209 26.86 -8.67 -6.51
C TYR A 209 27.93 -8.26 -7.53
N PRO A 210 28.01 -6.96 -7.92
CA PRO A 210 29.01 -6.49 -8.87
C PRO A 210 30.42 -6.55 -8.29
N SER A 211 31.43 -6.53 -9.16
CA SER A 211 32.83 -6.39 -8.75
C SER A 211 33.08 -5.06 -8.06
N LEU A 212 33.81 -5.10 -6.94
CA LEU A 212 34.14 -3.93 -6.13
C LEU A 212 35.66 -3.74 -6.06
N THR A 213 36.15 -2.60 -6.56
CA THR A 213 37.55 -2.20 -6.40
C THR A 213 37.82 -1.80 -4.95
N LEU A 214 38.83 -2.42 -4.34
CA LEU A 214 39.11 -2.32 -2.91
C LEU A 214 40.09 -1.18 -2.64
N HIS A 215 39.58 -0.11 -2.03
CA HIS A 215 40.35 1.05 -1.63
C HIS A 215 39.91 1.54 -0.24
N PRO A 216 40.81 2.12 0.58
CA PRO A 216 40.44 2.65 1.89
C PRO A 216 39.32 3.70 1.84
N TRP A 217 39.29 4.54 0.79
CA TRP A 217 38.40 5.70 0.67
C TRP A 217 37.00 5.38 0.14
N ILE A 218 36.63 4.10 -0.06
CA ILE A 218 35.25 3.69 -0.39
C ILE A 218 34.23 4.08 0.69
N TYR A 219 34.69 4.30 1.92
CA TYR A 219 33.86 4.78 3.05
C TYR A 219 33.77 6.32 3.12
N GLY A 220 34.30 7.03 2.12
CA GLY A 220 34.34 8.49 2.09
C GLY A 220 35.51 9.09 2.87
N HIS A 221 35.30 10.30 3.41
CA HIS A 221 36.33 11.07 4.09
C HIS A 221 36.67 10.48 5.47
N GLN A 222 37.93 10.14 5.70
CA GLN A 222 38.41 9.48 6.92
C GLN A 222 39.76 10.02 7.40
N PHE A 223 40.04 9.78 8.67
CA PHE A 223 41.37 9.84 9.26
C PHE A 223 42.05 8.48 9.11
N THR A 224 43.23 8.47 8.47
CA THR A 224 44.16 7.34 8.52
C THR A 224 45.35 7.73 9.41
N PHE A 225 46.17 6.75 9.80
CA PHE A 225 47.40 7.03 10.53
C PHE A 225 48.58 6.22 10.00
N PHE A 226 49.77 6.77 10.21
CA PHE A 226 51.05 6.15 9.97
C PHE A 226 51.90 6.24 11.25
N SER A 227 52.68 5.22 11.54
CA SER A 227 53.65 5.20 12.64
C SER A 227 54.94 4.56 12.17
N ASN A 228 56.09 5.14 12.53
CA ASN A 228 57.38 4.50 12.35
C ASN A 228 57.96 4.07 13.71
N GLU A 229 58.11 2.77 13.92
CA GLU A 229 58.71 2.19 15.13
C GLU A 229 60.26 2.27 15.08
N GLN A 230 60.87 2.46 13.90
CA GLN A 230 62.33 2.62 13.69
C GLN A 230 62.64 3.77 12.71
N PRO A 231 62.58 5.04 13.16
CA PRO A 231 62.82 6.22 12.33
C PRO A 231 64.25 6.33 11.78
N ASP A 232 65.23 5.74 12.47
CA ASP A 232 66.66 5.88 12.16
C ASP A 232 67.18 4.82 11.16
N SER A 233 66.32 3.89 10.70
CA SER A 233 66.69 2.84 9.75
C SER A 233 66.52 3.29 8.29
N GLU A 234 67.56 3.19 7.47
CA GLU A 234 67.54 3.57 6.04
C GLU A 234 66.43 2.86 5.24
N HIS A 235 66.21 1.56 5.49
CA HIS A 235 65.12 0.81 4.85
C HIS A 235 63.74 1.36 5.22
N MET A 236 63.57 1.83 6.46
CA MET A 236 62.32 2.45 6.90
C MET A 236 62.15 3.87 6.35
N VAL A 237 63.22 4.58 5.98
CA VAL A 237 63.13 5.87 5.27
C VAL A 237 62.51 5.68 3.88
N SER A 238 62.96 4.71 3.10
CA SER A 238 62.37 4.40 1.78
C SER A 238 60.88 4.04 1.89
N LEU A 239 60.54 3.17 2.85
CA LEU A 239 59.18 2.73 3.08
C LEU A 239 58.26 3.86 3.59
N ARG A 240 58.76 4.72 4.49
CA ARG A 240 58.09 5.96 4.93
C ARG A 240 57.82 6.87 3.73
N ASP A 241 58.82 7.10 2.89
CA ASP A 241 58.69 7.93 1.70
C ASP A 241 57.64 7.38 0.72
N ALA A 242 57.55 6.06 0.55
CA ALA A 242 56.53 5.41 -0.29
C ALA A 242 55.09 5.65 0.18
N PHE A 243 54.86 5.94 1.47
CA PHE A 243 53.55 6.37 2.01
C PHE A 243 53.35 7.89 2.01
N LEU A 244 54.43 8.68 2.02
CA LEU A 244 54.37 10.13 2.27
C LEU A 244 54.62 11.02 1.04
N LYS A 245 55.28 10.52 0.00
CA LYS A 245 55.52 11.20 -1.28
C LYS A 245 54.48 10.75 -2.33
N LYS A 246 54.45 11.39 -3.50
CA LYS A 246 53.59 10.96 -4.62
C LYS A 246 53.88 9.50 -5.00
N PRO A 247 52.85 8.69 -5.34
CA PRO A 247 51.43 9.03 -5.52
C PRO A 247 50.58 9.07 -4.22
N GLY A 248 51.18 8.91 -3.03
CA GLY A 248 50.49 8.99 -1.74
C GLY A 248 49.98 7.64 -1.21
N PHE A 249 49.00 7.71 -0.31
CA PHE A 249 48.50 6.54 0.43
C PHE A 249 47.62 5.63 -0.45
N GLY A 250 48.20 4.54 -0.95
CA GLY A 250 47.51 3.62 -1.86
C GLY A 250 47.59 4.07 -3.33
N ASN A 251 46.52 3.87 -4.08
CA ASN A 251 46.54 3.90 -5.56
C ASN A 251 45.67 4.97 -6.20
N ARG A 252 45.18 5.95 -5.43
CA ARG A 252 44.21 6.93 -5.92
C ARG A 252 44.76 7.82 -7.05
N CYS A 253 46.06 8.13 -6.99
CA CYS A 253 46.71 9.14 -7.84
C CYS A 253 47.77 8.51 -8.75
N LEU A 254 47.47 7.34 -9.33
CA LEU A 254 48.29 6.72 -10.38
C LEU A 254 48.08 7.44 -11.73
N LYS A 255 49.13 7.54 -12.54
CA LYS A 255 49.08 8.25 -13.84
C LYS A 255 48.20 7.57 -14.90
N ARG A 256 48.19 6.23 -14.93
CA ARG A 256 47.59 5.44 -16.03
C ARG A 256 46.10 5.15 -15.85
N GLU A 257 45.60 5.12 -14.61
CA GLU A 257 44.21 4.80 -14.27
C GLU A 257 43.63 5.84 -13.29
N PRO A 258 43.32 7.07 -13.74
CA PRO A 258 42.67 8.07 -12.90
C PRO A 258 41.23 7.65 -12.58
N LEU A 259 40.93 7.45 -11.30
CA LEU A 259 39.58 7.14 -10.83
C LEU A 259 38.69 8.40 -10.88
N TYR A 260 37.82 8.52 -11.89
CA TYR A 260 36.98 9.71 -12.13
C TYR A 260 36.18 10.20 -10.90
N ASN A 261 35.72 9.31 -10.02
CA ASN A 261 34.96 9.68 -8.81
C ASN A 261 35.85 10.23 -7.67
N TYR A 262 37.18 10.18 -7.79
CA TYR A 262 38.12 10.45 -6.71
C TYR A 262 39.25 11.39 -7.15
N SER A 263 39.03 12.69 -6.99
CA SER A 263 40.02 13.73 -7.32
C SER A 263 41.34 13.57 -6.54
N CYS A 264 42.44 14.04 -7.13
CA CYS A 264 43.76 14.12 -6.52
C CYS A 264 44.22 15.57 -6.43
N ILE A 265 44.85 15.94 -5.31
CA ILE A 265 45.39 17.28 -5.08
C ILE A 265 46.85 17.29 -5.58
N ALA A 266 47.28 18.37 -6.24
CA ALA A 266 48.64 18.48 -6.78
C ALA A 266 49.75 18.43 -5.71
N THR A 267 49.48 19.01 -4.53
CA THR A 267 50.45 19.23 -3.44
C THR A 267 49.83 18.80 -2.10
N SER A 268 50.55 18.00 -1.31
CA SER A 268 50.14 17.66 0.05
C SER A 268 50.32 18.86 0.99
N MET A 269 49.49 18.95 2.02
CA MET A 269 49.65 20.00 3.04
C MET A 269 50.86 19.71 3.94
N ALA A 270 51.50 20.76 4.44
CA ALA A 270 52.50 20.63 5.50
C ALA A 270 51.88 20.04 6.77
N TRP A 271 52.68 19.30 7.55
CA TRP A 271 52.27 18.78 8.86
C TRP A 271 51.86 19.92 9.79
N ARG A 272 50.67 19.81 10.39
CA ARG A 272 50.16 20.76 11.40
C ARG A 272 49.60 19.99 12.58
N THR A 273 49.95 20.42 13.79
CA THR A 273 49.32 19.95 15.03
C THR A 273 48.03 20.74 15.27
N PRO A 274 46.89 20.09 15.57
CA PRO A 274 45.67 20.79 15.95
C PRO A 274 45.86 21.60 17.24
N THR A 275 45.23 22.77 17.32
CA THR A 275 45.21 23.59 18.54
C THR A 275 44.40 22.88 19.63
N VAL A 276 44.86 22.98 20.88
CA VAL A 276 44.20 22.39 22.06
C VAL A 276 43.78 23.46 23.07
N PRO A 277 42.70 23.23 23.85
CA PRO A 277 42.35 24.09 24.97
C PRO A 277 43.50 24.19 26.00
N TYR A 278 43.67 25.38 26.59
CA TYR A 278 44.74 25.67 27.55
C TYR A 278 44.78 24.68 28.74
N HIS A 279 43.61 24.25 29.24
CA HIS A 279 43.54 23.27 30.33
C HIS A 279 44.20 21.93 29.99
N VAL A 280 44.14 21.49 28.72
CA VAL A 280 44.76 20.24 28.27
C VAL A 280 46.27 20.41 28.12
N SER A 281 46.74 21.54 27.58
CA SER A 281 48.18 21.80 27.48
C SER A 281 48.84 22.07 28.84
N ALA A 282 48.10 22.64 29.81
CA ALA A 282 48.54 22.77 31.20
C ALA A 282 48.70 21.40 31.89
N LEU A 283 47.74 20.48 31.72
CA LEU A 283 47.79 19.13 32.29
C LEU A 283 49.06 18.35 31.92
N PHE A 284 49.50 18.46 30.66
CA PHE A 284 50.74 17.82 30.18
C PHE A 284 52.03 18.55 30.60
N ARG A 285 51.93 19.76 31.18
CA ARG A 285 53.07 20.51 31.74
C ARG A 285 53.20 20.33 33.25
N THR A 286 52.11 20.07 33.97
CA THR A 286 52.11 19.98 35.44
C THR A 286 52.36 18.57 35.97
N ASN A 287 51.96 17.54 35.23
CA ASN A 287 52.07 16.13 35.67
C ASN A 287 53.23 15.42 34.96
N THR A 288 53.89 14.52 35.68
CA THR A 288 54.84 13.54 35.13
C THR A 288 54.09 12.33 34.55
N TRP A 289 54.47 11.89 33.35
CA TRP A 289 53.86 10.77 32.64
C TRP A 289 54.93 9.70 32.32
N SER A 290 54.54 8.42 32.32
CA SER A 290 55.45 7.31 31.97
C SER A 290 55.15 6.77 30.56
N PRO A 291 56.07 6.00 29.94
CA PRO A 291 55.78 5.34 28.66
C PRO A 291 54.57 4.40 28.71
N ASP A 292 54.35 3.73 29.85
CA ASP A 292 53.22 2.81 30.07
C ASP A 292 51.89 3.56 30.32
N ASN A 293 51.93 4.73 30.95
CA ASN A 293 50.80 5.63 31.17
C ASN A 293 51.12 7.03 30.62
N PRO A 294 51.09 7.21 29.28
CA PRO A 294 51.48 8.47 28.62
C PRO A 294 50.36 9.52 28.64
N SER A 295 49.18 9.18 29.14
CA SER A 295 48.00 10.05 29.17
C SER A 295 46.98 9.60 30.22
N PRO A 296 46.05 10.47 30.66
CA PRO A 296 45.00 10.13 31.62
C PRO A 296 44.28 8.81 31.31
N ALA A 297 44.00 8.03 32.36
CA ALA A 297 43.20 6.81 32.27
C ALA A 297 41.72 7.11 31.98
N CYS A 298 41.02 6.16 31.37
CA CYS A 298 39.58 6.24 31.15
C CYS A 298 38.83 5.32 32.14
N GLU A 299 37.60 5.68 32.48
CA GLU A 299 36.71 4.80 33.23
C GLU A 299 36.15 3.71 32.30
N CYS A 300 36.43 2.45 32.63
CA CYS A 300 35.93 1.28 31.92
C CYS A 300 34.59 0.78 32.50
N SER A 301 33.93 -0.09 31.74
CA SER A 301 32.73 -0.80 32.18
C SER A 301 32.98 -1.58 33.47
N THR A 302 32.06 -1.51 34.43
CA THR A 302 32.13 -2.24 35.72
C THR A 302 30.89 -3.09 35.94
N ARG A 303 30.95 -4.08 36.84
CA ARG A 303 29.78 -4.90 37.21
C ARG A 303 28.57 -4.06 37.69
N LYS A 304 28.78 -2.84 38.19
CA LYS A 304 27.72 -1.92 38.64
C LYS A 304 27.21 -0.98 37.53
N LYS A 305 28.00 -0.73 36.49
CA LYS A 305 27.71 0.22 35.41
C LYS A 305 28.29 -0.30 34.10
N LEU A 306 27.45 -0.96 33.31
CA LEU A 306 27.80 -1.48 32.00
C LEU A 306 27.83 -0.34 30.97
N THR A 307 28.98 -0.09 30.36
CA THR A 307 29.17 0.94 29.33
C THR A 307 29.78 0.35 28.07
N MET A 308 29.15 0.59 26.91
CA MET A 308 29.64 0.08 25.61
C MET A 308 30.97 0.74 25.16
N LEU A 309 31.21 1.99 25.55
CA LEU A 309 32.44 2.74 25.29
C LEU A 309 33.04 3.22 26.63
N PRO A 310 34.38 3.29 26.76
CA PRO A 310 35.01 3.86 27.94
C PRO A 310 34.73 5.37 28.06
N VAL A 311 34.61 5.86 29.29
CA VAL A 311 34.44 7.29 29.57
C VAL A 311 35.82 7.90 29.82
N CYS A 312 36.34 8.57 28.79
CA CYS A 312 37.65 9.18 28.82
C CYS A 312 37.58 10.68 29.19
N PRO A 313 38.47 11.18 30.07
CA PRO A 313 38.61 12.61 30.35
C PRO A 313 39.30 13.34 29.19
N LEU A 314 39.23 14.68 29.20
CA LEU A 314 39.94 15.51 28.21
C LEU A 314 41.46 15.31 28.33
N GLY A 315 42.13 15.09 27.20
CA GLY A 315 43.56 14.78 27.14
C GLY A 315 43.90 13.28 27.20
N ALA A 316 42.93 12.38 27.44
CA ALA A 316 43.14 10.95 27.27
C ALA A 316 43.54 10.62 25.80
N GLY A 317 44.62 9.85 25.63
CA GLY A 317 45.29 9.63 24.34
C GLY A 317 46.41 10.62 24.02
N GLY A 318 46.66 11.61 24.90
CA GLY A 318 47.72 12.59 24.74
C GLY A 318 47.29 13.83 23.94
N LEU A 319 48.23 14.75 23.71
CA LEU A 319 48.07 15.86 22.77
C LEU A 319 47.78 15.32 21.35
N PRO A 320 47.00 16.02 20.50
CA PRO A 320 46.69 15.52 19.17
C PRO A 320 47.95 15.37 18.31
N PRO A 321 48.04 14.32 17.48
CA PRO A 321 49.20 14.11 16.61
C PRO A 321 49.32 15.19 15.52
N PRO A 322 50.52 15.38 14.94
CA PRO A 322 50.66 16.08 13.68
C PRO A 322 49.79 15.41 12.62
N GLN A 323 49.05 16.20 11.85
CA GLN A 323 48.21 15.71 10.77
C GLN A 323 48.40 16.55 9.50
N ARG A 324 48.15 15.93 8.35
CA ARG A 324 48.16 16.60 7.05
C ARG A 324 47.15 15.99 6.10
N VAL A 325 46.69 16.78 5.13
CA VAL A 325 45.92 16.28 3.98
C VAL A 325 46.92 15.72 2.96
N GLN A 326 46.79 14.44 2.64
CA GLN A 326 47.51 13.75 1.57
C GLN A 326 47.02 14.20 0.19
N GLN A 327 47.78 13.90 -0.86
CA GLN A 327 47.37 14.18 -2.25
C GLN A 327 46.15 13.34 -2.67
N SER A 328 46.01 12.16 -2.07
CA SER A 328 44.84 11.28 -2.10
C SER A 328 43.63 11.76 -1.26
N THR A 329 43.71 12.98 -0.69
CA THR A 329 42.68 13.72 0.08
C THR A 329 42.34 13.23 1.49
N GLU A 330 42.77 12.04 1.92
CA GLU A 330 42.62 11.63 3.32
C GLU A 330 43.50 12.45 4.28
N ILE A 331 43.06 12.53 5.53
CA ILE A 331 43.84 13.14 6.62
C ILE A 331 44.72 12.05 7.23
N LEU A 332 46.03 12.11 6.98
CA LEU A 332 46.99 11.23 7.61
C LEU A 332 47.50 11.84 8.92
N GLN A 333 47.47 11.06 10.00
CA GLN A 333 47.99 11.39 11.32
C GLN A 333 49.32 10.66 11.58
N ASP A 334 50.34 11.36 12.09
CA ASP A 334 51.62 10.77 12.48
C ASP A 334 51.59 10.32 13.95
N LEU A 335 51.68 9.01 14.19
CA LEU A 335 51.70 8.39 15.52
C LEU A 335 53.08 7.84 15.91
N THR A 336 54.13 8.21 15.19
CA THR A 336 55.53 7.91 15.55
C THR A 336 55.80 8.29 17.01
N TYR A 337 56.52 7.42 17.74
CA TYR A 337 56.80 7.51 19.19
C TYR A 337 55.57 7.44 20.13
N ARG A 338 54.42 6.90 19.69
CA ARG A 338 53.24 6.71 20.57
C ARG A 338 52.86 5.26 20.76
N ASN A 339 52.29 4.95 21.92
CA ASN A 339 51.54 3.71 22.13
C ASN A 339 50.26 3.78 21.28
N ILE A 340 50.29 3.12 20.11
CA ILE A 340 49.20 3.11 19.13
C ILE A 340 47.92 2.55 19.76
N SER A 341 48.01 1.44 20.51
CA SER A 341 46.85 0.80 21.13
C SER A 341 46.16 1.72 22.14
N ASP A 342 46.91 2.38 23.02
CA ASP A 342 46.38 3.36 23.98
C ASP A 342 45.70 4.53 23.26
N PHE A 343 46.37 5.09 22.25
CA PHE A 343 45.83 6.20 21.46
C PHE A 343 44.52 5.82 20.75
N LEU A 344 44.47 4.66 20.09
CA LEU A 344 43.28 4.21 19.36
C LEU A 344 42.09 4.02 20.30
N VAL A 345 42.28 3.33 21.43
CA VAL A 345 41.20 3.06 22.40
C VAL A 345 40.71 4.35 23.07
N LYS A 346 41.61 5.23 23.52
CA LYS A 346 41.25 6.47 24.22
C LYS A 346 40.62 7.53 23.30
N THR A 347 41.02 7.60 22.02
CA THR A 347 40.47 8.59 21.06
C THR A 347 39.18 8.14 20.36
N TYR A 348 38.91 6.83 20.26
CA TYR A 348 37.72 6.32 19.55
C TYR A 348 36.38 6.88 20.09
N PRO A 349 36.10 6.96 21.42
CA PRO A 349 34.84 7.53 21.92
C PRO A 349 34.64 9.00 21.51
N THR A 350 35.71 9.78 21.44
CA THR A 350 35.66 11.20 21.03
C THR A 350 35.36 11.33 19.55
N LEU A 351 36.03 10.55 18.70
CA LEU A 351 35.78 10.50 17.25
C LEU A 351 34.35 10.08 16.93
N ILE A 352 33.84 9.05 17.62
CA ILE A 352 32.47 8.58 17.50
C ILE A 352 31.47 9.66 17.95
N ARG A 353 31.73 10.35 19.07
CA ARG A 353 30.88 11.47 19.52
C ARG A 353 30.85 12.62 18.52
N SER A 354 31.98 12.98 17.90
CA SER A 354 32.02 14.01 16.85
C SER A 354 31.36 13.58 15.53
N SER A 355 31.09 12.28 15.34
CA SER A 355 30.47 11.71 14.15
C SER A 355 29.01 11.28 14.34
N LEU A 356 28.43 11.54 15.51
CA LEU A 356 26.99 11.36 15.78
C LEU A 356 26.18 12.34 14.93
N LYS A 357 25.54 11.84 13.86
CA LYS A 357 24.52 12.62 13.11
C LYS A 357 23.16 12.59 13.80
N SER A 358 22.86 11.51 14.52
CA SER A 358 21.68 11.38 15.38
C SER A 358 21.96 10.39 16.51
N LYS A 359 21.01 10.21 17.44
CA LYS A 359 21.10 9.23 18.54
C LYS A 359 21.34 7.78 18.07
N TYR A 360 21.01 7.47 16.81
CA TYR A 360 21.07 6.11 16.24
C TYR A 360 22.01 5.98 15.04
N TRP A 361 22.48 7.09 14.46
CA TRP A 361 23.34 7.09 13.27
C TRP A 361 24.71 7.70 13.58
N VAL A 362 25.73 6.85 13.50
CA VAL A 362 27.15 7.18 13.61
C VAL A 362 27.85 6.66 12.37
N ASN A 363 28.70 7.50 11.77
CA ASN A 363 29.66 7.04 10.77
C ASN A 363 31.04 6.85 11.43
N GLU A 364 31.67 5.70 11.25
CA GLU A 364 33.11 5.55 11.55
C GLU A 364 33.93 6.58 10.76
N GLN A 365 34.89 7.23 11.42
CA GLN A 365 35.81 8.18 10.76
C GLN A 365 37.24 7.64 10.62
N ARG A 366 37.52 6.43 11.12
CA ARG A 366 38.83 5.77 11.04
C ARG A 366 38.63 4.29 10.75
N TYR A 367 38.90 3.88 9.52
CA TYR A 367 38.79 2.47 9.10
C TYR A 367 40.12 1.70 9.17
N GLY A 368 41.25 2.40 9.35
CA GLY A 368 42.56 1.77 9.53
C GLY A 368 43.75 2.72 9.54
N GLY A 369 44.94 2.14 9.59
CA GLY A 369 46.25 2.80 9.59
C GLY A 369 47.38 1.76 9.54
N ILE A 370 48.63 2.23 9.48
CA ILE A 370 49.80 1.37 9.25
C ILE A 370 50.91 1.73 10.23
N SER A 371 51.55 0.73 10.83
CA SER A 371 52.84 0.87 11.53
C SER A 371 53.94 0.15 10.76
N ILE A 372 55.13 0.76 10.69
CA ILE A 372 56.32 0.18 10.05
C ILE A 372 57.48 0.07 11.05
N GLY A 373 58.49 -0.75 10.75
CA GLY A 373 59.70 -0.86 11.57
C GLY A 373 59.55 -1.76 12.79
N GLY A 374 58.50 -2.58 12.86
CA GLY A 374 58.38 -3.59 13.91
C GLY A 374 59.45 -4.66 13.72
N LYS A 375 60.23 -4.92 14.78
CA LYS A 375 61.26 -5.97 14.80
C LYS A 375 60.79 -7.16 15.63
N LEU A 376 60.75 -8.33 14.99
CA LEU A 376 60.49 -9.59 15.68
C LEU A 376 61.78 -10.09 16.37
N PRO A 377 61.69 -10.82 17.50
CA PRO A 377 62.85 -11.47 18.09
C PRO A 377 63.36 -12.55 17.13
N ILE A 378 64.59 -12.38 16.65
CA ILE A 378 65.26 -13.29 15.70
C ILE A 378 65.88 -14.46 16.49
N LEU A 379 65.65 -15.70 16.07
CA LEU A 379 66.41 -16.84 16.59
C LEU A 379 67.82 -16.79 16.02
N HIS A 380 68.84 -16.73 16.87
CA HIS A 380 70.23 -16.61 16.44
C HIS A 380 70.82 -17.93 15.89
N ILE A 381 69.96 -18.87 15.48
CA ILE A 381 70.32 -20.24 15.12
C ILE A 381 70.03 -20.44 13.64
N THR A 382 71.07 -20.69 12.84
CA THR A 382 70.88 -20.99 11.41
C THR A 382 70.48 -22.46 11.22
N GLY A 383 69.75 -22.76 10.15
CA GLY A 383 69.41 -24.15 9.84
C GLY A 383 70.64 -25.02 9.58
N ASP A 384 71.72 -24.44 9.05
CA ASP A 384 72.99 -25.16 8.85
C ASP A 384 73.62 -25.57 10.19
N GLN A 385 73.55 -24.73 11.23
CA GLN A 385 74.00 -25.08 12.59
C GLN A 385 73.17 -26.24 13.18
N ILE A 386 71.86 -26.25 12.96
CA ILE A 386 70.97 -27.35 13.40
C ILE A 386 71.29 -28.65 12.64
N VAL A 387 71.59 -28.56 11.35
CA VAL A 387 71.97 -29.70 10.50
C VAL A 387 73.32 -30.28 10.91
N ASP A 388 74.33 -29.43 11.13
CA ASP A 388 75.65 -29.88 11.60
C ASP A 388 75.57 -30.46 13.02
N PHE A 389 74.78 -29.86 13.92
CA PHE A 389 74.50 -30.45 15.24
C PHE A 389 73.87 -31.85 15.14
N MET A 390 72.82 -32.02 14.33
CA MET A 390 72.19 -33.34 14.15
C MET A 390 73.12 -34.36 13.50
N LYS A 391 74.01 -33.93 12.60
CA LYS A 391 75.04 -34.76 11.96
C LYS A 391 76.12 -35.20 12.94
N ASP A 392 76.54 -34.34 13.87
CA ASP A 392 77.50 -34.69 14.91
C ASP A 392 76.89 -35.57 16.02
N VAL A 393 75.62 -35.36 16.38
CA VAL A 393 74.86 -36.32 17.22
C VAL A 393 74.72 -37.67 16.51
N GLY A 394 74.42 -37.69 15.21
CA GLY A 394 74.35 -38.91 14.40
C GLY A 394 75.68 -39.69 14.39
N ARG A 395 76.82 -38.99 14.27
CA ARG A 395 78.16 -39.58 14.42
C ARG A 395 78.38 -40.17 15.81
N MET A 396 78.01 -39.45 16.87
CA MET A 396 78.19 -39.89 18.26
C MET A 396 77.36 -41.13 18.60
N MET A 397 76.18 -41.28 17.99
CA MET A 397 75.27 -42.42 18.16
C MET A 397 75.48 -43.54 17.12
N ASN A 398 76.44 -43.40 16.21
CA ASN A 398 76.70 -44.31 15.07
C ASN A 398 75.46 -44.55 14.17
N ILE A 399 74.67 -43.50 13.93
CA ILE A 399 73.47 -43.52 13.08
C ILE A 399 73.78 -42.81 11.76
N THR A 400 73.78 -43.56 10.65
CA THR A 400 73.79 -42.99 9.30
C THR A 400 72.38 -42.54 8.91
N GLY A 401 72.18 -41.23 8.76
CA GLY A 401 70.91 -40.67 8.31
C GLY A 401 70.54 -41.16 6.90
N GLY A 402 69.31 -41.66 6.75
CA GLY A 402 68.78 -42.10 5.45
C GLY A 402 68.55 -40.91 4.49
N GLU A 403 68.27 -41.21 3.22
CA GLU A 403 68.16 -40.18 2.17
C GLU A 403 67.07 -39.12 2.47
N THR A 404 65.96 -39.53 3.07
CA THR A 404 64.90 -38.62 3.57
C THR A 404 65.43 -37.61 4.60
N THR A 405 66.29 -38.06 5.53
CA THR A 405 66.93 -37.22 6.55
C THR A 405 67.89 -36.22 5.89
N ARG A 406 68.61 -36.66 4.86
CA ARG A 406 69.56 -35.84 4.10
C ARG A 406 68.87 -34.79 3.23
N ILE A 407 67.68 -35.09 2.71
CA ILE A 407 66.82 -34.13 2.02
C ILE A 407 66.22 -33.12 3.02
N ALA A 408 65.62 -33.60 4.11
CA ALA A 408 65.07 -32.73 5.16
C ALA A 408 66.11 -31.77 5.75
N ALA A 409 67.35 -32.22 5.92
CA ALA A 409 68.48 -31.39 6.33
C ALA A 409 68.78 -30.26 5.34
N LYS A 410 68.77 -30.52 4.02
CA LYS A 410 68.97 -29.47 3.00
C LYS A 410 67.86 -28.42 2.99
N GLU A 411 66.61 -28.86 3.17
CA GLU A 411 65.45 -27.95 3.20
C GLU A 411 65.35 -27.16 4.52
N MET A 412 65.98 -27.63 5.61
CA MET A 412 65.88 -27.01 6.95
C MET A 412 66.35 -25.55 6.97
N SER A 413 67.46 -25.22 6.30
CA SER A 413 67.97 -23.84 6.30
C SER A 413 67.13 -22.90 5.43
N ALA A 414 66.55 -23.39 4.34
CA ALA A 414 65.55 -22.64 3.57
C ALA A 414 64.26 -22.42 4.39
N PHE A 415 63.77 -23.46 5.07
CA PHE A 415 62.57 -23.40 5.90
C PHE A 415 62.70 -22.37 7.03
N LEU A 416 63.77 -22.43 7.83
CA LEU A 416 64.01 -21.46 8.91
C LEU A 416 64.15 -20.03 8.38
N LYS A 417 64.87 -19.84 7.26
CA LYS A 417 65.04 -18.53 6.61
C LYS A 417 63.71 -17.88 6.19
N TYR A 418 62.68 -18.66 5.84
CA TYR A 418 61.36 -18.14 5.46
C TYR A 418 60.36 -18.04 6.62
N MET A 419 60.63 -18.65 7.78
CA MET A 419 59.84 -18.40 8.99
C MET A 419 60.16 -17.05 9.64
N GLU A 420 61.37 -16.52 9.41
CA GLU A 420 61.86 -15.33 10.10
C GLU A 420 61.80 -14.08 9.21
N THR A 421 61.20 -13.01 9.73
CA THR A 421 61.20 -11.68 9.10
C THR A 421 61.66 -10.64 10.11
N GLU A 422 62.86 -10.08 9.90
CA GLU A 422 63.43 -9.07 10.81
C GLU A 422 62.62 -7.77 10.82
N HIS A 423 62.05 -7.39 9.68
CA HIS A 423 61.24 -6.19 9.52
C HIS A 423 59.82 -6.56 9.10
N ASN A 424 58.83 -6.09 9.86
CA ASN A 424 57.42 -6.26 9.50
C ASN A 424 56.68 -4.92 9.36
N ILE A 425 55.56 -4.99 8.65
CA ILE A 425 54.58 -3.91 8.49
C ILE A 425 53.28 -4.39 9.13
N LYS A 426 52.75 -3.58 10.05
CA LYS A 426 51.58 -3.91 10.86
C LYS A 426 50.39 -3.08 10.37
N VAL A 427 49.46 -3.74 9.67
CA VAL A 427 48.21 -3.11 9.23
C VAL A 427 47.19 -3.14 10.36
N TRP A 428 46.76 -1.96 10.79
CA TRP A 428 45.67 -1.79 11.73
C TRP A 428 44.39 -1.51 10.95
N PHE A 429 43.36 -2.33 11.16
CA PHE A 429 42.06 -2.15 10.50
C PHE A 429 40.93 -2.11 11.52
N ASN A 430 39.83 -1.45 11.18
CA ASN A 430 38.61 -1.45 11.96
C ASN A 430 37.58 -2.36 11.28
N ASN A 431 37.20 -3.44 11.94
CA ASN A 431 36.27 -4.45 11.40
C ASN A 431 34.82 -3.95 11.23
N LYS A 432 34.52 -2.69 11.57
CA LYS A 432 33.29 -2.00 11.17
C LYS A 432 33.23 -1.73 9.66
N GLY A 433 34.36 -1.59 8.99
CA GLY A 433 34.42 -1.53 7.53
C GLY A 433 34.60 -2.93 6.95
N TRP A 434 33.54 -3.49 6.36
CA TRP A 434 33.48 -4.84 5.77
C TRP A 434 34.72 -5.21 4.93
N HIS A 435 35.19 -4.29 4.09
CA HIS A 435 36.34 -4.46 3.19
C HIS A 435 37.63 -3.78 3.69
N ALA A 436 37.66 -3.25 4.92
CA ALA A 436 38.80 -2.46 5.42
C ALA A 436 40.08 -3.30 5.48
N VAL A 437 40.01 -4.55 5.95
CA VAL A 437 41.16 -5.47 6.07
C VAL A 437 41.98 -5.54 4.79
N VAL A 438 41.34 -5.94 3.70
CA VAL A 438 41.99 -6.16 2.39
C VAL A 438 42.38 -4.84 1.74
N SER A 439 41.59 -3.78 1.97
CA SER A 439 41.88 -2.43 1.46
C SER A 439 43.17 -1.84 2.04
N PHE A 440 43.36 -1.89 3.36
CA PHE A 440 44.59 -1.40 4.00
C PHE A 440 45.78 -2.36 3.79
N LEU A 441 45.55 -3.68 3.66
CA LEU A 441 46.59 -4.62 3.24
C LEU A 441 47.11 -4.32 1.82
N ASN A 442 46.21 -3.99 0.89
CA ASN A 442 46.61 -3.59 -0.45
C ASN A 442 47.44 -2.29 -0.42
N VAL A 443 47.10 -1.31 0.44
CA VAL A 443 47.93 -0.10 0.62
C VAL A 443 49.34 -0.43 1.11
N ALA A 444 49.48 -1.34 2.09
CA ALA A 444 50.79 -1.79 2.56
C ALA A 444 51.61 -2.44 1.44
N ASN A 445 51.00 -3.37 0.68
CA ASN A 445 51.66 -4.03 -0.46
C ASN A 445 52.09 -3.04 -1.55
N ASN A 446 51.31 -2.00 -1.81
CA ASN A 446 51.67 -0.93 -2.75
C ASN A 446 52.85 -0.08 -2.27
N ALA A 447 52.98 0.16 -0.96
CA ALA A 447 54.16 0.83 -0.43
C ALA A 447 55.41 -0.06 -0.47
N ILE A 448 55.28 -1.37 -0.18
CA ILE A 448 56.37 -2.35 -0.36
C ILE A 448 56.85 -2.36 -1.83
N LEU A 449 55.92 -2.40 -2.79
CA LEU A 449 56.26 -2.34 -4.22
C LEU A 449 57.07 -1.08 -4.55
N ARG A 450 56.61 0.10 -4.11
CA ARG A 450 57.24 1.39 -4.42
C ARG A 450 58.58 1.59 -3.73
N ALA A 451 58.71 1.15 -2.47
CA ALA A 451 59.96 1.26 -1.71
C ALA A 451 61.10 0.38 -2.27
N ASN A 452 60.76 -0.64 -3.05
CA ASN A 452 61.69 -1.55 -3.73
C ASN A 452 61.84 -1.26 -5.24
N LEU A 453 61.33 -0.13 -5.75
CA LEU A 453 61.57 0.28 -7.13
C LEU A 453 63.03 0.73 -7.34
N GLN A 454 63.56 0.48 -8.53
CA GLN A 454 64.83 1.06 -8.98
C GLN A 454 64.68 2.58 -9.12
N GLN A 455 65.73 3.33 -8.75
CA GLN A 455 65.72 4.81 -8.70
C GLN A 455 65.30 5.51 -10.00
N ASN A 456 65.46 4.85 -11.16
CA ASN A 456 65.07 5.40 -12.47
C ASN A 456 63.58 5.21 -12.83
N LYS A 457 62.76 4.61 -11.95
CA LYS A 457 61.33 4.35 -12.19
C LYS A 457 60.45 5.26 -11.36
N ASP A 458 59.47 5.88 -12.01
CA ASP A 458 58.48 6.75 -11.36
C ASP A 458 57.45 5.92 -10.54
N PRO A 459 57.34 6.10 -9.21
CA PRO A 459 56.34 5.42 -8.38
C PRO A 459 54.88 5.69 -8.78
N GLU A 460 54.59 6.77 -9.52
CA GLU A 460 53.24 7.12 -9.98
C GLU A 460 52.73 6.21 -11.12
N GLU A 461 53.61 5.42 -11.75
CA GLU A 461 53.24 4.46 -12.79
C GLU A 461 52.98 3.03 -12.26
N TYR A 462 53.34 2.75 -11.00
CA TYR A 462 53.29 1.41 -10.43
C TYR A 462 52.31 1.31 -9.25
N GLY A 463 51.32 0.42 -9.40
CA GLY A 463 50.38 0.07 -8.34
C GLY A 463 49.59 -1.21 -8.63
N ILE A 464 49.23 -1.91 -7.56
CA ILE A 464 48.45 -3.15 -7.51
C ILE A 464 47.02 -2.81 -7.10
N THR A 465 46.06 -2.94 -7.99
CA THR A 465 44.63 -2.79 -7.70
C THR A 465 44.04 -4.14 -7.28
N ALA A 466 43.42 -4.19 -6.10
CA ALA A 466 42.71 -5.37 -5.63
C ALA A 466 41.21 -5.21 -5.94
N ILE A 467 40.59 -6.24 -6.52
CA ILE A 467 39.16 -6.24 -6.87
C ILE A 467 38.53 -7.45 -6.19
N ASN A 468 37.51 -7.22 -5.37
CA ASN A 468 36.66 -8.28 -4.87
C ASN A 468 35.53 -8.52 -5.88
N HIS A 469 35.55 -9.67 -6.56
CA HIS A 469 34.45 -10.12 -7.40
C HIS A 469 33.98 -11.48 -6.86
N PRO A 470 32.77 -11.56 -6.27
CA PRO A 470 32.25 -12.82 -5.77
C PRO A 470 32.10 -13.87 -6.88
N LEU A 471 32.25 -15.13 -6.52
CA LEU A 471 31.91 -16.24 -7.41
C LEU A 471 30.39 -16.32 -7.61
N ASN A 472 29.97 -16.90 -8.74
CA ASN A 472 28.56 -17.17 -8.99
C ASN A 472 27.96 -18.05 -7.89
N LEU A 473 26.74 -17.72 -7.46
CA LEU A 473 26.05 -18.36 -6.35
C LEU A 473 25.77 -19.84 -6.63
N THR A 474 25.92 -20.68 -5.61
CA THR A 474 25.53 -22.09 -5.68
C THR A 474 24.00 -22.24 -5.68
N LYS A 475 23.48 -23.38 -6.16
CA LYS A 475 22.03 -23.65 -6.21
C LYS A 475 21.31 -23.42 -4.86
N GLY A 476 21.92 -23.83 -3.74
CA GLY A 476 21.34 -23.65 -2.40
C GLY A 476 21.30 -22.19 -1.91
N GLN A 477 22.35 -21.42 -2.16
CA GLN A 477 22.36 -19.98 -1.86
C GLN A 477 21.36 -19.22 -2.75
N LEU A 478 21.23 -19.66 -4.01
CA LEU A 478 20.31 -19.05 -4.95
C LEU A 478 18.85 -19.37 -4.61
N SER A 479 18.52 -20.56 -4.09
CA SER A 479 17.17 -20.85 -3.56
C SER A 479 16.83 -20.01 -2.33
N GLU A 480 17.79 -19.75 -1.42
CA GLU A 480 17.59 -18.86 -0.27
C GLU A 480 17.28 -17.41 -0.71
N ILE A 481 18.04 -16.88 -1.67
CA ILE A 481 17.80 -15.55 -2.27
C ILE A 481 16.47 -15.52 -3.05
N THR A 482 16.08 -16.63 -3.67
CA THR A 482 14.79 -16.78 -4.38
C THR A 482 13.62 -16.71 -3.39
N VAL A 483 13.73 -17.37 -2.23
CA VAL A 483 12.73 -17.27 -1.14
C VAL A 483 12.61 -15.83 -0.63
N LEU A 484 13.74 -15.14 -0.41
CA LEU A 484 13.71 -13.74 0.03
C LEU A 484 13.07 -12.81 -1.01
N THR A 485 13.39 -13.00 -2.29
CA THR A 485 12.84 -12.19 -3.39
C THR A 485 11.35 -12.45 -3.60
N THR A 486 10.93 -13.72 -3.62
CA THR A 486 9.50 -14.09 -3.73
C THR A 486 8.69 -13.64 -2.51
N SER A 487 9.28 -13.48 -1.33
CA SER A 487 8.59 -12.90 -0.17
C SER A 487 8.19 -11.43 -0.39
N ILE A 488 9.01 -10.65 -1.11
CA ILE A 488 8.69 -9.25 -1.48
C ILE A 488 7.55 -9.22 -2.51
N ASP A 489 7.53 -10.17 -3.43
CA ASP A 489 6.46 -10.31 -4.43
C ASP A 489 5.15 -10.83 -3.82
N ALA A 490 5.22 -11.66 -2.79
CA ALA A 490 4.07 -12.04 -1.97
C ALA A 490 3.44 -10.81 -1.28
N VAL A 491 4.26 -9.91 -0.72
CA VAL A 491 3.78 -8.63 -0.13
C VAL A 491 3.11 -7.76 -1.19
N VAL A 492 3.69 -7.61 -2.39
CA VAL A 492 3.03 -6.88 -3.49
C VAL A 492 1.70 -7.52 -3.88
N SER A 493 1.67 -8.85 -3.99
CA SER A 493 0.44 -9.60 -4.31
C SER A 493 -0.65 -9.34 -3.27
N ILE A 494 -0.31 -9.38 -1.98
CA ILE A 494 -1.23 -9.05 -0.87
C ILE A 494 -1.75 -7.60 -0.97
N CYS A 495 -0.88 -6.64 -1.28
CA CYS A 495 -1.30 -5.24 -1.49
C CYS A 495 -2.26 -5.07 -2.68
N VAL A 496 -2.10 -5.85 -3.76
CA VAL A 496 -3.06 -5.86 -4.88
C VAL A 496 -4.40 -6.47 -4.46
N ILE A 497 -4.41 -7.59 -3.71
CA ILE A 497 -5.66 -8.17 -3.17
C ILE A 497 -6.41 -7.14 -2.32
N PHE A 498 -5.69 -6.43 -1.44
CA PHE A 498 -6.22 -5.37 -0.60
C PHE A 498 -6.84 -4.25 -1.45
N ALA A 499 -6.08 -3.68 -2.40
CA ALA A 499 -6.57 -2.64 -3.31
C ALA A 499 -7.84 -3.07 -4.08
N MET A 500 -7.83 -4.27 -4.65
CA MET A 500 -8.93 -4.80 -5.47
C MET A 500 -10.14 -5.30 -4.64
N SER A 501 -10.06 -5.32 -3.31
CA SER A 501 -11.15 -5.70 -2.41
C SER A 501 -12.20 -4.60 -2.17
N PHE A 502 -11.81 -3.33 -2.34
CA PHE A 502 -12.68 -2.17 -2.11
C PHE A 502 -13.65 -1.90 -3.26
N ILE A 503 -13.26 -2.19 -4.50
CA ILE A 503 -14.05 -1.90 -5.72
C ILE A 503 -15.39 -2.67 -5.73
N PRO A 504 -15.44 -4.00 -5.48
CA PRO A 504 -16.70 -4.73 -5.51
C PRO A 504 -17.66 -4.34 -4.37
N ALA A 505 -17.11 -3.90 -3.23
CA ALA A 505 -17.90 -3.42 -2.10
C ALA A 505 -18.60 -2.08 -2.40
N SER A 506 -18.02 -1.21 -3.23
CA SER A 506 -18.65 0.07 -3.58
C SER A 506 -19.84 -0.09 -4.53
N PHE A 507 -19.83 -1.08 -5.42
CA PHE A 507 -20.98 -1.38 -6.29
C PHE A 507 -22.22 -1.82 -5.50
N VAL A 508 -22.02 -2.54 -4.38
CA VAL A 508 -23.11 -2.93 -3.46
C VAL A 508 -23.77 -1.71 -2.80
N LEU A 509 -23.03 -0.62 -2.57
CA LEU A 509 -23.55 0.61 -1.94
C LEU A 509 -24.72 1.19 -2.77
N TYR A 510 -24.54 1.34 -4.09
CA TYR A 510 -25.61 1.79 -5.00
C TYR A 510 -26.84 0.86 -4.94
N LEU A 511 -26.62 -0.46 -4.96
CA LEU A 511 -27.71 -1.44 -4.95
C LEU A 511 -28.54 -1.40 -3.64
N ILE A 512 -27.90 -1.07 -2.52
CA ILE A 512 -28.60 -0.86 -1.24
C ILE A 512 -29.38 0.46 -1.31
N GLN A 513 -28.78 1.56 -1.78
CA GLN A 513 -29.46 2.85 -1.94
C GLN A 513 -30.72 2.73 -2.82
N GLU A 514 -30.62 2.08 -3.99
CA GLU A 514 -31.74 1.88 -4.93
C GLU A 514 -32.86 0.99 -4.38
N ARG A 515 -32.53 0.10 -3.43
CA ARG A 515 -33.50 -0.73 -2.69
C ARG A 515 -34.17 0.07 -1.57
N LEU A 516 -33.42 0.92 -0.85
CA LEU A 516 -33.95 1.76 0.23
C LEU A 516 -34.89 2.84 -0.30
N SER A 517 -34.52 3.54 -1.37
CA SER A 517 -35.33 4.56 -2.03
C SER A 517 -36.52 4.01 -2.83
N LYS A 518 -36.82 2.71 -2.70
CA LYS A 518 -37.87 1.96 -3.41
C LYS A 518 -37.80 2.00 -4.94
N ALA A 519 -36.86 2.73 -5.55
CA ALA A 519 -36.69 2.84 -7.00
C ALA A 519 -36.53 1.47 -7.70
N LYS A 520 -35.88 0.50 -7.04
CA LYS A 520 -35.80 -0.90 -7.52
C LYS A 520 -37.18 -1.57 -7.60
N HIS A 521 -38.08 -1.30 -6.65
CA HIS A 521 -39.44 -1.84 -6.67
C HIS A 521 -40.26 -1.19 -7.79
N LEU A 522 -40.20 0.14 -7.91
CA LEU A 522 -40.86 0.90 -8.97
C LEU A 522 -40.47 0.39 -10.36
N GLN A 523 -39.18 0.15 -10.62
CA GLN A 523 -38.71 -0.43 -11.89
C GLN A 523 -39.33 -1.81 -12.21
N PHE A 524 -39.54 -2.67 -11.22
CA PHE A 524 -40.20 -3.95 -11.42
C PHE A 524 -41.72 -3.79 -11.66
N VAL A 525 -42.37 -2.82 -10.99
CA VAL A 525 -43.78 -2.46 -11.25
C VAL A 525 -43.94 -1.89 -12.67
N SER A 526 -42.97 -1.13 -13.17
CA SER A 526 -42.91 -0.64 -14.57
C SER A 526 -42.58 -1.73 -15.62
N GLY A 527 -42.56 -3.02 -15.26
CA GLY A 527 -42.38 -4.12 -16.21
C GLY A 527 -40.95 -4.38 -16.67
N VAL A 528 -39.93 -3.94 -15.93
CA VAL A 528 -38.54 -4.37 -16.17
C VAL A 528 -38.37 -5.81 -15.70
N SER A 529 -37.80 -6.69 -16.52
CA SER A 529 -37.57 -8.08 -16.11
C SER A 529 -36.39 -8.22 -15.15
N LEU A 530 -36.46 -9.23 -14.26
CA LEU A 530 -35.42 -9.53 -13.27
C LEU A 530 -34.03 -9.70 -13.91
N PHE A 531 -33.96 -10.42 -15.03
CA PHE A 531 -32.71 -10.66 -15.76
C PHE A 531 -32.15 -9.36 -16.34
N VAL A 532 -32.99 -8.53 -16.98
CA VAL A 532 -32.57 -7.25 -17.59
C VAL A 532 -32.01 -6.30 -16.54
N TYR A 533 -32.66 -6.20 -15.37
CA TYR A 533 -32.15 -5.40 -14.25
C TYR A 533 -30.74 -5.85 -13.81
N TRP A 534 -30.55 -7.13 -13.49
CA TRP A 534 -29.26 -7.61 -12.97
C TRP A 534 -28.15 -7.64 -14.03
N PHE A 535 -28.47 -8.00 -15.27
CA PHE A 535 -27.54 -7.95 -16.39
C PHE A 535 -27.07 -6.52 -16.66
N THR A 536 -27.97 -5.53 -16.65
CA THR A 536 -27.59 -4.14 -16.91
C THR A 536 -26.73 -3.56 -15.79
N ASN A 537 -27.05 -3.87 -14.53
CA ASN A 537 -26.21 -3.48 -13.40
C ASN A 537 -24.81 -4.11 -13.48
N PHE A 538 -24.73 -5.42 -13.78
CA PHE A 538 -23.46 -6.11 -14.01
C PHE A 538 -22.65 -5.53 -15.17
N LEU A 539 -23.29 -5.21 -16.30
CA LEU A 539 -22.63 -4.59 -17.45
C LEU A 539 -22.06 -3.21 -17.13
N TRP A 540 -22.74 -2.41 -16.29
CA TRP A 540 -22.21 -1.14 -15.81
C TRP A 540 -21.03 -1.33 -14.85
N ASP A 541 -21.20 -2.19 -13.86
CA ASP A 541 -20.22 -2.39 -12.78
C ASP A 541 -18.93 -3.06 -13.31
N ILE A 542 -19.01 -3.96 -14.31
CA ILE A 542 -17.82 -4.54 -14.97
C ILE A 542 -17.05 -3.51 -15.82
N VAL A 543 -17.72 -2.56 -16.48
CA VAL A 543 -17.05 -1.49 -17.25
C VAL A 543 -16.27 -0.55 -16.32
N ASN A 544 -16.86 -0.16 -15.18
CA ASN A 544 -16.17 0.64 -14.16
C ASN A 544 -14.98 -0.11 -13.56
N TYR A 545 -15.15 -1.41 -13.30
CA TYR A 545 -14.09 -2.27 -12.80
C TYR A 545 -12.91 -2.38 -13.79
N ILE A 546 -13.18 -2.57 -15.09
CA ILE A 546 -12.16 -2.63 -16.15
C ILE A 546 -11.29 -1.38 -16.17
N MET A 547 -11.88 -0.20 -15.98
CA MET A 547 -11.12 1.05 -15.92
C MET A 547 -10.15 1.09 -14.72
N SER A 548 -10.59 0.66 -13.53
CA SER A 548 -9.71 0.58 -12.35
C SER A 548 -8.63 -0.50 -12.50
N ALA A 549 -8.95 -1.65 -13.09
CA ALA A 549 -7.98 -2.71 -13.36
C ALA A 549 -6.93 -2.26 -14.40
N GLY A 550 -7.35 -1.52 -15.44
CA GLY A 550 -6.45 -0.92 -16.43
C GLY A 550 -5.46 0.06 -15.81
N LEU A 551 -5.90 0.88 -14.85
CA LEU A 551 -5.02 1.80 -14.10
C LEU A 551 -3.98 1.03 -13.26
N VAL A 552 -4.37 -0.06 -12.61
CA VAL A 552 -3.45 -0.96 -11.88
C VAL A 552 -2.41 -1.59 -12.83
N VAL A 553 -2.83 -2.08 -14.00
CA VAL A 553 -1.90 -2.62 -15.01
C VAL A 553 -0.93 -1.55 -15.54
N ALA A 554 -1.41 -0.32 -15.79
CA ALA A 554 -0.56 0.81 -16.21
C ALA A 554 0.50 1.18 -15.15
N ILE A 555 0.14 1.10 -13.86
CA ILE A 555 1.08 1.26 -12.75
C ILE A 555 2.16 0.17 -12.78
N PHE A 556 1.78 -1.11 -12.92
CA PHE A 556 2.76 -2.19 -13.06
C PHE A 556 3.72 -1.98 -14.25
N MET A 557 3.18 -1.64 -15.42
CA MET A 557 3.98 -1.35 -16.63
C MET A 557 4.94 -0.18 -16.43
N SER A 558 4.53 0.86 -15.69
CA SER A 558 5.35 2.04 -15.40
C SER A 558 6.58 1.70 -14.55
N PHE A 559 6.42 0.81 -13.57
CA PHE A 559 7.50 0.34 -12.68
C PHE A 559 8.38 -0.76 -13.28
N LYS A 560 8.01 -1.34 -14.44
CA LYS A 560 8.78 -2.37 -15.19
C LYS A 560 9.23 -3.57 -14.34
N LYS A 561 8.43 -3.97 -13.35
CA LYS A 561 8.76 -5.06 -12.44
C LYS A 561 8.62 -6.42 -13.15
N LYS A 562 9.77 -7.02 -13.54
CA LYS A 562 9.87 -8.24 -14.36
C LYS A 562 8.91 -9.37 -13.97
N ALA A 563 8.69 -9.60 -12.66
CA ALA A 563 7.74 -10.59 -12.14
C ALA A 563 6.35 -10.53 -12.80
N TYR A 564 5.86 -9.33 -13.09
CA TYR A 564 4.50 -9.09 -13.62
C TYR A 564 4.50 -8.48 -15.03
N THR A 565 5.58 -7.81 -15.44
CA THR A 565 5.67 -7.11 -16.73
C THR A 565 6.51 -7.83 -17.79
N SER A 566 6.96 -9.06 -17.54
CA SER A 566 7.58 -9.88 -18.59
C SER A 566 6.56 -10.21 -19.70
N PRO A 567 6.99 -10.39 -20.97
CA PRO A 567 6.07 -10.56 -22.09
C PRO A 567 5.18 -11.81 -21.97
N THR A 568 5.62 -12.82 -21.22
CA THR A 568 4.86 -14.04 -20.90
C THR A 568 3.87 -13.86 -19.76
N ASN A 569 4.20 -13.04 -18.74
CA ASN A 569 3.38 -12.89 -17.54
C ASN A 569 2.34 -11.77 -17.66
N LEU A 570 2.63 -10.71 -18.43
CA LEU A 570 1.73 -9.55 -18.60
C LEU A 570 0.32 -9.92 -19.12
N PRO A 571 0.15 -10.81 -20.13
CA PRO A 571 -1.18 -11.23 -20.56
C PRO A 571 -1.94 -11.99 -19.45
N VAL A 572 -1.24 -12.79 -18.66
CA VAL A 572 -1.85 -13.57 -17.56
C VAL A 572 -2.29 -12.65 -16.42
N LEU A 573 -1.50 -11.63 -16.08
CA LEU A 573 -1.91 -10.58 -15.13
C LEU A 573 -3.22 -9.91 -15.57
N ILE A 574 -3.32 -9.51 -16.84
CA ILE A 574 -4.50 -8.83 -17.38
C ILE A 574 -5.73 -9.75 -17.30
N ILE A 575 -5.61 -11.00 -17.79
CA ILE A 575 -6.75 -11.93 -17.80
C ILE A 575 -7.15 -12.31 -16.37
N LEU A 576 -6.21 -12.50 -15.44
CA LEU A 576 -6.48 -12.80 -14.03
C LEU A 576 -7.26 -11.66 -13.36
N LEU A 577 -6.86 -10.40 -13.58
CA LEU A 577 -7.58 -9.23 -13.07
C LEU A 577 -8.99 -9.11 -13.67
N LEU A 578 -9.16 -9.35 -14.97
CA LEU A 578 -10.48 -9.30 -15.63
C LEU A 578 -11.41 -10.41 -15.12
N LEU A 579 -10.92 -11.64 -15.01
CA LEU A 579 -11.69 -12.78 -14.49
C LEU A 579 -12.01 -12.66 -13.00
N TYR A 580 -11.14 -12.03 -12.21
CA TYR A 580 -11.46 -11.71 -10.82
C TYR A 580 -12.66 -10.74 -10.74
N GLY A 581 -12.71 -9.70 -11.57
CA GLY A 581 -13.86 -8.80 -11.69
C GLY A 581 -15.16 -9.52 -12.07
N TRP A 582 -15.09 -10.39 -13.09
CA TRP A 582 -16.18 -11.24 -13.53
C TRP A 582 -16.75 -12.14 -12.42
N ALA A 583 -15.89 -12.68 -11.55
CA ALA A 583 -16.29 -13.58 -10.46
C ALA A 583 -16.77 -12.85 -9.20
N ILE A 584 -16.11 -11.75 -8.81
CA ILE A 584 -16.36 -11.08 -7.53
C ILE A 584 -17.63 -10.22 -7.56
N ILE A 585 -17.94 -9.54 -8.67
CA ILE A 585 -19.10 -8.64 -8.73
C ILE A 585 -20.42 -9.40 -8.48
N PRO A 586 -20.70 -10.55 -9.14
CA PRO A 586 -21.92 -11.32 -8.86
C PRO A 586 -21.93 -11.96 -7.46
N MET A 587 -20.76 -12.33 -6.91
CA MET A 587 -20.64 -12.87 -5.55
C MET A 587 -21.11 -11.86 -4.47
N MET A 588 -20.93 -10.56 -4.73
CA MET A 588 -21.25 -9.49 -3.78
C MET A 588 -22.72 -9.05 -3.84
N TYR A 589 -23.43 -9.29 -4.93
CA TYR A 589 -24.82 -8.85 -5.11
C TYR A 589 -25.82 -9.37 -4.06
N PRO A 590 -25.79 -10.64 -3.61
CA PRO A 590 -26.66 -11.12 -2.54
C PRO A 590 -26.50 -10.35 -1.21
N ALA A 591 -25.33 -9.78 -0.93
CA ALA A 591 -25.09 -8.99 0.28
C ALA A 591 -25.97 -7.73 0.35
N SER A 592 -26.35 -7.16 -0.81
CA SER A 592 -27.27 -6.01 -0.89
C SER A 592 -28.65 -6.26 -0.27
N ARG A 593 -28.99 -7.52 0.05
CA ARG A 593 -30.24 -7.89 0.72
C ARG A 593 -30.16 -7.82 2.24
N TYR A 594 -29.01 -8.18 2.82
CA TYR A 594 -28.86 -8.36 4.27
C TYR A 594 -28.62 -7.04 5.02
N PHE A 595 -27.94 -6.08 4.39
CA PHE A 595 -27.65 -4.80 5.04
C PHE A 595 -28.78 -3.79 4.85
N SER A 596 -29.19 -3.12 5.93
CA SER A 596 -30.10 -1.97 5.90
C SER A 596 -29.39 -0.63 5.66
N VAL A 597 -28.13 -0.49 6.08
CA VAL A 597 -27.35 0.77 6.02
C VAL A 597 -26.22 0.68 4.97
N PRO A 598 -26.15 1.57 3.96
CA PRO A 598 -25.16 1.48 2.88
C PRO A 598 -23.70 1.63 3.33
N SER A 599 -23.42 2.58 4.23
CA SER A 599 -22.06 2.86 4.71
C SER A 599 -21.48 1.71 5.54
N THR A 600 -22.28 1.15 6.46
CA THR A 600 -21.92 -0.05 7.23
C THR A 600 -21.66 -1.25 6.32
N ALA A 601 -22.49 -1.43 5.28
CA ALA A 601 -22.30 -2.51 4.31
C ALA A 601 -20.94 -2.39 3.59
N TYR A 602 -20.58 -1.20 3.11
CA TYR A 602 -19.30 -0.96 2.45
C TYR A 602 -18.11 -1.38 3.33
N VAL A 603 -18.05 -0.90 4.59
CA VAL A 603 -16.96 -1.23 5.50
C VAL A 603 -16.91 -2.72 5.83
N VAL A 604 -18.04 -3.33 6.22
CA VAL A 604 -18.08 -4.75 6.60
C VAL A 604 -17.71 -5.65 5.43
N LEU A 605 -18.22 -5.36 4.22
CA LEU A 605 -17.93 -6.15 3.03
C LEU A 605 -16.48 -6.00 2.55
N SER A 606 -15.91 -4.79 2.59
CA SER A 606 -14.47 -4.59 2.35
C SER A 606 -13.62 -5.35 3.36
N CYS A 607 -13.96 -5.30 4.66
CA CYS A 607 -13.23 -6.05 5.69
C CYS A 607 -13.32 -7.57 5.50
N VAL A 608 -14.49 -8.13 5.19
CA VAL A 608 -14.64 -9.59 4.95
C VAL A 608 -13.84 -10.02 3.72
N ASN A 609 -13.92 -9.29 2.62
CA ASN A 609 -13.16 -9.55 1.40
C ASN A 609 -11.64 -9.48 1.64
N LEU A 610 -11.18 -8.47 2.37
CA LEU A 610 -9.80 -8.30 2.82
C LEU A 610 -9.35 -9.48 3.68
N PHE A 611 -10.11 -9.86 4.72
CA PHE A 611 -9.72 -10.96 5.60
C PHE A 611 -9.66 -12.29 4.86
N ILE A 612 -10.62 -12.58 3.97
CA ILE A 612 -10.58 -13.79 3.12
C ILE A 612 -9.32 -13.75 2.24
N GLY A 613 -9.08 -12.67 1.52
CA GLY A 613 -7.95 -12.56 0.58
C GLY A 613 -6.58 -12.64 1.25
N ILE A 614 -6.36 -11.91 2.35
CA ILE A 614 -5.09 -11.89 3.06
C ILE A 614 -4.84 -13.23 3.77
N ASN A 615 -5.78 -13.75 4.56
CA ASN A 615 -5.55 -14.98 5.32
C ASN A 615 -5.35 -16.19 4.41
N THR A 616 -6.18 -16.37 3.37
CA THR A 616 -6.05 -17.53 2.47
C THR A 616 -4.72 -17.51 1.69
N SER A 617 -4.28 -16.32 1.26
CA SER A 617 -3.00 -16.16 0.54
C SER A 617 -1.80 -16.30 1.48
N ALA A 618 -1.84 -15.67 2.66
CA ALA A 618 -0.75 -15.73 3.64
C ALA A 618 -0.55 -17.15 4.21
N ILE A 619 -1.63 -17.86 4.58
CA ILE A 619 -1.54 -19.23 5.10
C ILE A 619 -0.93 -20.16 4.04
N THR A 620 -1.40 -20.09 2.79
CA THR A 620 -0.89 -20.97 1.73
C THR A 620 0.54 -20.65 1.29
N PHE A 621 0.97 -19.38 1.38
CA PHE A 621 2.37 -18.97 1.20
C PHE A 621 3.27 -19.46 2.34
N ILE A 622 2.88 -19.21 3.60
CA ILE A 622 3.66 -19.67 4.78
C ILE A 622 3.81 -21.19 4.77
N LEU A 623 2.77 -21.94 4.40
CA LEU A 623 2.84 -23.40 4.29
C LEU A 623 3.75 -23.87 3.13
N ASP A 624 3.89 -23.11 2.04
CA ASP A 624 4.86 -23.42 0.97
C ASP A 624 6.32 -23.19 1.42
N LEU A 625 6.58 -22.28 2.37
CA LEU A 625 7.93 -22.05 2.90
C LEU A 625 8.47 -23.23 3.73
N PHE A 626 7.61 -24.15 4.19
CA PHE A 626 7.99 -25.32 4.98
C PHE A 626 8.20 -26.59 4.12
N GLU A 627 8.95 -26.48 3.02
CA GLU A 627 9.19 -27.57 2.05
C GLU A 627 9.68 -28.89 2.68
N ASN A 628 10.43 -28.82 3.79
CA ASN A 628 10.98 -29.99 4.50
C ASN A 628 9.92 -30.92 5.13
N ASN A 629 8.65 -30.49 5.23
CA ASN A 629 7.58 -31.23 5.93
C ASN A 629 6.51 -31.74 4.95
N ALA A 630 6.71 -32.96 4.43
CA ALA A 630 5.76 -33.64 3.55
C ALA A 630 4.26 -33.58 3.98
N PRO A 631 3.87 -33.83 5.25
CA PRO A 631 2.46 -33.78 5.65
C PRO A 631 1.87 -32.35 5.60
N LEU A 632 2.68 -31.31 5.85
CA LEU A 632 2.23 -29.91 5.73
C LEU A 632 2.01 -29.53 4.25
N LEU A 633 2.85 -30.05 3.35
CA LEU A 633 2.69 -29.84 1.91
C LEU A 633 1.41 -30.51 1.37
N GLU A 634 1.09 -31.72 1.85
CA GLU A 634 -0.17 -32.40 1.49
C GLU A 634 -1.40 -31.67 2.05
N PHE A 635 -1.34 -31.24 3.32
CA PHE A 635 -2.37 -30.38 3.90
C PHE A 635 -2.56 -29.08 3.10
N ASN A 636 -1.47 -28.41 2.67
CA ASN A 636 -1.55 -27.21 1.84
C ASN A 636 -2.20 -27.49 0.47
N LYS A 637 -1.93 -28.65 -0.16
CA LYS A 637 -2.59 -29.07 -1.40
C LYS A 637 -4.11 -29.25 -1.24
N ILE A 638 -4.57 -29.74 -0.09
CA ILE A 638 -6.01 -29.83 0.25
C ILE A 638 -6.58 -28.43 0.48
N LEU A 639 -5.90 -27.59 1.26
CA LEU A 639 -6.32 -26.23 1.58
C LEU A 639 -6.46 -25.35 0.32
N LYS A 640 -5.50 -25.44 -0.61
CA LYS A 640 -5.52 -24.80 -1.94
C LYS A 640 -6.66 -25.28 -2.85
N LYS A 641 -7.28 -26.45 -2.60
CA LYS A 641 -8.51 -26.89 -3.28
C LYS A 641 -9.75 -26.29 -2.62
N ILE A 642 -9.81 -26.23 -1.29
CA ILE A 642 -10.93 -25.64 -0.54
C ILE A 642 -11.04 -24.14 -0.80
N PHE A 643 -9.95 -23.39 -0.64
CA PHE A 643 -9.95 -21.93 -0.83
C PHE A 643 -10.20 -21.50 -2.27
N LEU A 644 -10.13 -22.41 -3.25
CA LEU A 644 -10.41 -22.12 -4.65
C LEU A 644 -11.80 -21.49 -4.86
N ILE A 645 -12.77 -21.76 -3.98
CA ILE A 645 -14.14 -21.18 -4.01
C ILE A 645 -14.17 -19.65 -3.88
N PHE A 646 -13.16 -19.04 -3.26
CA PHE A 646 -13.09 -17.61 -3.03
C PHE A 646 -12.34 -16.90 -4.18
N PRO A 647 -12.98 -15.98 -4.93
CA PRO A 647 -12.30 -15.24 -6.01
C PRO A 647 -11.05 -14.48 -5.54
N HIS A 648 -11.10 -13.97 -4.31
CA HIS A 648 -9.97 -13.32 -3.64
C HIS A 648 -8.71 -14.19 -3.52
N PHE A 649 -8.89 -15.47 -3.20
CA PHE A 649 -7.79 -16.42 -3.11
C PHE A 649 -7.20 -16.70 -4.50
N CYS A 650 -8.05 -16.87 -5.51
CA CYS A 650 -7.59 -17.10 -6.89
C CYS A 650 -6.79 -15.93 -7.46
N LEU A 651 -7.18 -14.67 -7.18
CA LEU A 651 -6.37 -13.50 -7.54
C LEU A 651 -5.01 -13.52 -6.80
N GLY A 652 -5.05 -13.64 -5.47
CA GLY A 652 -3.85 -13.57 -4.63
C GLY A 652 -2.83 -14.67 -4.95
N ARG A 653 -3.31 -15.90 -5.09
CA ARG A 653 -2.47 -17.04 -5.42
C ARG A 653 -1.96 -17.00 -6.86
N GLY A 654 -2.80 -16.58 -7.82
CA GLY A 654 -2.37 -16.43 -9.22
C GLY A 654 -1.25 -15.39 -9.40
N LEU A 655 -1.28 -14.27 -8.66
CA LEU A 655 -0.20 -13.28 -8.65
C LEU A 655 1.10 -13.84 -8.03
N LEU A 656 0.97 -14.62 -6.95
CA LEU A 656 2.10 -15.26 -6.29
C LEU A 656 2.75 -16.34 -7.16
N ASP A 657 1.97 -17.19 -7.83
CA ASP A 657 2.49 -18.21 -8.74
C ASP A 657 3.17 -17.61 -9.99
N LEU A 658 2.71 -16.46 -10.48
CA LEU A 658 3.41 -15.69 -11.52
C LEU A 658 4.79 -15.19 -11.06
N ALA A 659 4.87 -14.67 -9.84
CA ALA A 659 6.13 -14.21 -9.26
C ALA A 659 7.13 -15.37 -9.02
N ILE A 660 6.64 -16.49 -8.46
CA ILE A 660 7.45 -17.71 -8.29
C ILE A 660 7.95 -18.21 -9.66
N ASN A 661 7.09 -18.23 -10.69
CA ASN A 661 7.50 -18.67 -12.02
C ASN A 661 8.58 -17.76 -12.63
N GLN A 662 8.48 -16.43 -12.49
CA GLN A 662 9.55 -15.54 -12.95
C GLN A 662 10.85 -15.74 -12.15
N ALA A 663 10.77 -15.89 -10.83
CA ALA A 663 11.96 -16.11 -10.01
C ALA A 663 12.68 -17.42 -10.40
N VAL A 664 11.93 -18.48 -10.73
CA VAL A 664 12.47 -19.72 -11.28
C VAL A 664 13.14 -19.51 -12.65
N ILE A 665 12.54 -18.72 -13.56
CA ILE A 665 13.15 -18.36 -14.86
C ILE A 665 14.47 -17.57 -14.65
N ASP A 666 14.47 -16.61 -13.74
CA ASP A 666 15.65 -15.81 -13.40
C ASP A 666 16.78 -16.69 -12.78
N VAL A 667 16.42 -17.80 -12.12
CA VAL A 667 17.38 -18.82 -11.66
C VAL A 667 17.95 -19.65 -12.82
N TYR A 668 17.11 -20.17 -13.72
CA TYR A 668 17.58 -20.99 -14.85
C TYR A 668 18.44 -20.20 -15.84
N THR A 669 18.07 -18.95 -16.14
CA THR A 669 18.87 -18.06 -17.01
C THR A 669 20.26 -17.76 -16.44
N ARG A 670 20.42 -17.67 -15.10
CA ARG A 670 21.75 -17.56 -14.45
C ARG A 670 22.63 -18.81 -14.62
N PHE A 671 22.04 -19.98 -14.89
CA PHE A 671 22.75 -21.19 -15.26
C PHE A 671 22.94 -21.37 -16.78
N GLY A 672 22.51 -20.41 -17.59
CA GLY A 672 22.56 -20.49 -19.05
C GLY A 672 21.53 -21.45 -19.68
N GLU A 673 20.52 -21.88 -18.92
CA GLU A 673 19.43 -22.74 -19.42
C GLU A 673 18.17 -21.88 -19.65
N GLU A 674 17.78 -21.66 -20.90
CA GLU A 674 16.55 -20.92 -21.23
C GLU A 674 15.31 -21.83 -21.11
N ARG A 675 14.89 -22.14 -19.87
CA ARG A 675 13.56 -22.70 -19.62
C ARG A 675 12.52 -21.60 -19.60
N VAL A 676 11.62 -21.62 -20.58
CA VAL A 676 10.40 -20.78 -20.62
C VAL A 676 9.17 -21.67 -20.37
N PRO A 677 8.85 -22.00 -19.10
CA PRO A 677 7.59 -22.67 -18.77
C PRO A 677 6.40 -21.74 -19.06
N ASN A 678 5.39 -22.26 -19.76
CA ASN A 678 4.17 -21.52 -20.08
C ASN A 678 3.38 -21.17 -18.80
N PRO A 679 3.19 -19.88 -18.43
CA PRO A 679 2.55 -19.53 -17.16
C PRO A 679 1.06 -19.92 -17.06
N LEU A 680 0.41 -20.19 -18.19
CA LEU A 680 -0.97 -20.69 -18.28
C LEU A 680 -1.11 -22.21 -18.03
N HIS A 681 -0.03 -22.94 -17.78
CA HIS A 681 -0.13 -24.38 -17.48
C HIS A 681 -1.01 -24.63 -16.25
N TRP A 682 -1.71 -25.77 -16.25
CA TRP A 682 -2.79 -26.08 -15.31
C TRP A 682 -2.40 -25.93 -13.84
N ASP A 683 -1.20 -26.41 -13.50
CA ASP A 683 -0.68 -26.40 -12.13
C ASP A 683 -0.21 -25.03 -11.62
N PHE A 684 -0.12 -24.02 -12.49
CA PHE A 684 0.16 -22.62 -12.14
C PHE A 684 -1.14 -21.79 -12.23
N ALA A 685 -1.18 -20.73 -13.05
CA ALA A 685 -2.31 -19.81 -13.10
C ALA A 685 -3.58 -20.41 -13.75
N GLY A 686 -3.44 -21.42 -14.62
CA GLY A 686 -4.55 -21.93 -15.46
C GLY A 686 -5.76 -22.41 -14.64
N LYS A 687 -5.53 -23.18 -13.58
CA LYS A 687 -6.59 -23.64 -12.67
C LYS A 687 -7.33 -22.49 -11.99
N HIS A 688 -6.63 -21.44 -11.58
CA HIS A 688 -7.23 -20.27 -10.92
C HIS A 688 -8.10 -19.46 -11.90
N MET A 689 -7.64 -19.29 -13.14
CA MET A 689 -8.39 -18.62 -14.20
C MET A 689 -9.69 -19.36 -14.54
N LEU A 690 -9.64 -20.69 -14.72
CA LEU A 690 -10.84 -21.49 -14.99
C LEU A 690 -11.84 -21.44 -13.81
N ALA A 691 -11.34 -21.52 -12.56
CA ALA A 691 -12.18 -21.42 -11.38
C ALA A 691 -12.95 -20.09 -11.32
N LEU A 692 -12.29 -18.96 -11.59
CA LEU A 692 -12.91 -17.64 -11.65
C LEU A 692 -13.98 -17.54 -12.75
N ALA A 693 -13.70 -18.08 -13.94
CA ALA A 693 -14.65 -18.08 -15.06
C ALA A 693 -15.96 -18.83 -14.70
N VAL A 694 -15.84 -20.02 -14.11
CA VAL A 694 -16.98 -20.83 -13.64
C VAL A 694 -17.72 -20.14 -12.48
N GLN A 695 -17.00 -19.55 -11.53
CA GLN A 695 -17.57 -18.87 -10.37
C GLN A 695 -18.48 -17.70 -10.75
N GLY A 696 -18.07 -16.84 -11.69
CA GLY A 696 -18.91 -15.71 -12.11
C GLY A 696 -20.27 -16.16 -12.65
N VAL A 697 -20.30 -17.26 -13.43
CA VAL A 697 -21.56 -17.86 -13.93
C VAL A 697 -22.40 -18.41 -12.78
N VAL A 698 -21.80 -19.18 -11.88
CA VAL A 698 -22.50 -19.79 -10.72
C VAL A 698 -23.08 -18.71 -9.79
N TYR A 699 -22.30 -17.69 -9.42
CA TYR A 699 -22.75 -16.61 -8.56
C TYR A 699 -23.82 -15.73 -9.22
N PHE A 700 -23.75 -15.49 -10.53
CA PHE A 700 -24.78 -14.74 -11.26
C PHE A 700 -26.12 -15.51 -11.30
N ILE A 701 -26.10 -16.82 -11.57
CA ILE A 701 -27.30 -17.68 -11.53
C ILE A 701 -27.89 -17.71 -10.10
N LEU A 702 -27.05 -17.89 -9.09
CA LEU A 702 -27.45 -17.90 -7.68
C LEU A 702 -28.15 -16.59 -7.26
N ASN A 703 -27.65 -15.44 -7.72
CA ASN A 703 -28.28 -14.15 -7.46
C ASN A 703 -29.69 -14.03 -8.11
N LEU A 704 -29.88 -14.55 -9.33
CA LEU A 704 -31.19 -14.60 -9.98
C LEU A 704 -32.17 -15.51 -9.21
N LEU A 705 -31.73 -16.70 -8.81
CA LEU A 705 -32.54 -17.67 -8.06
C LEU A 705 -32.99 -17.11 -6.70
N LEU A 706 -32.08 -16.49 -5.93
CA LEU A 706 -32.39 -15.87 -4.64
C LEU A 706 -33.42 -14.74 -4.75
N GLN A 707 -33.48 -14.03 -5.87
CA GLN A 707 -34.47 -12.97 -6.07
C GLN A 707 -35.83 -13.54 -6.54
N HIS A 708 -35.83 -14.58 -7.38
CA HIS A 708 -37.04 -15.23 -7.89
C HIS A 708 -37.82 -15.97 -6.79
N SER A 709 -37.15 -16.74 -5.94
CA SER A 709 -37.80 -17.56 -4.90
C SER A 709 -38.69 -16.73 -3.96
N PHE A 710 -38.20 -15.58 -3.51
CA PHE A 710 -38.91 -14.67 -2.60
C PHE A 710 -40.11 -13.96 -3.25
N LEU A 711 -40.03 -13.63 -4.54
CA LEU A 711 -41.17 -13.09 -5.28
C LEU A 711 -42.28 -14.16 -5.36
N SER A 712 -41.91 -15.41 -5.64
CA SER A 712 -42.84 -16.54 -5.63
C SER A 712 -43.45 -16.80 -4.24
N THR A 713 -42.69 -16.68 -3.14
CA THR A 713 -43.26 -16.86 -1.77
C THR A 713 -44.34 -15.82 -1.42
N ARG A 714 -44.28 -14.62 -2.02
CA ARG A 714 -45.32 -13.57 -1.85
C ARG A 714 -46.49 -13.71 -2.82
N TRP A 715 -46.34 -14.43 -3.93
CA TRP A 715 -47.40 -14.65 -4.93
C TRP A 715 -48.16 -15.97 -4.75
N PHE A 716 -47.65 -16.92 -3.97
CA PHE A 716 -48.30 -18.24 -3.81
C PHE A 716 -49.57 -18.24 -2.93
N LEU A 717 -50.01 -17.10 -2.38
CA LEU A 717 -51.35 -16.98 -1.76
C LEU A 717 -52.44 -16.61 -2.80
N GLN A 718 -52.28 -17.08 -4.04
CA GLN A 718 -53.29 -16.92 -5.07
C GLN A 718 -54.33 -18.04 -4.97
N ASN A 719 -55.16 -17.97 -3.92
CA ASN A 719 -56.43 -18.68 -3.91
C ASN A 719 -57.21 -18.25 -5.16
N THR A 720 -57.70 -19.22 -5.93
CA THR A 720 -58.57 -18.97 -7.08
C THR A 720 -59.80 -18.21 -6.61
N LEU A 721 -59.91 -16.94 -7.03
CA LEU A 721 -60.99 -16.06 -6.63
C LEU A 721 -62.33 -16.65 -7.09
N GLY A 722 -63.26 -16.83 -6.15
CA GLY A 722 -64.65 -17.18 -6.48
C GLY A 722 -65.35 -16.04 -7.23
N PRO A 723 -66.54 -16.28 -7.79
CA PRO A 723 -67.33 -15.21 -8.41
C PRO A 723 -67.63 -14.10 -7.39
N ILE A 724 -67.50 -12.85 -7.85
CA ILE A 724 -67.77 -11.64 -7.06
C ILE A 724 -69.26 -11.66 -6.67
N MET A 725 -69.56 -11.74 -5.37
CA MET A 725 -70.94 -11.83 -4.87
C MET A 725 -71.58 -10.46 -4.53
N GLU A 726 -70.77 -9.48 -4.14
CA GLU A 726 -71.20 -8.10 -3.87
C GLU A 726 -70.19 -7.17 -4.55
N GLU A 727 -70.70 -6.20 -5.32
CA GLU A 727 -69.94 -5.13 -5.98
C GLU A 727 -70.61 -3.81 -5.59
N ASP A 728 -69.84 -2.84 -5.08
CA ASP A 728 -70.36 -1.53 -4.71
C ASP A 728 -70.97 -0.82 -5.93
N GLU A 729 -72.08 -0.12 -5.73
CA GLU A 729 -72.92 0.37 -6.84
C GLU A 729 -72.18 1.42 -7.70
N ASP A 730 -71.38 2.28 -7.06
CA ASP A 730 -70.49 3.25 -7.71
C ASP A 730 -69.38 2.58 -8.52
N VAL A 731 -68.75 1.52 -8.00
CA VAL A 731 -67.74 0.71 -8.70
C VAL A 731 -68.36 0.01 -9.91
N ALA A 732 -69.58 -0.51 -9.77
CA ALA A 732 -70.31 -1.16 -10.86
C ALA A 732 -70.72 -0.17 -11.97
N GLU A 733 -71.11 1.06 -11.62
CA GLU A 733 -71.38 2.13 -12.58
C GLU A 733 -70.11 2.62 -13.29
N GLU A 734 -69.02 2.83 -12.54
CA GLU A 734 -67.74 3.26 -13.09
C GLU A 734 -67.15 2.20 -14.03
N ARG A 735 -67.23 0.92 -13.64
CA ARG A 735 -66.88 -0.23 -14.51
C ARG A 735 -67.70 -0.21 -15.81
N LYS A 736 -69.01 0.03 -15.74
CA LYS A 736 -69.88 0.17 -16.93
C LYS A 736 -69.51 1.39 -17.77
N ARG A 737 -69.17 2.53 -17.17
CA ARG A 737 -68.74 3.77 -17.85
C ARG A 737 -67.44 3.55 -18.65
N ILE A 738 -66.46 2.92 -18.02
CA ILE A 738 -65.15 2.60 -18.61
C ILE A 738 -65.29 1.55 -19.73
N MET A 739 -66.15 0.53 -19.56
CA MET A 739 -66.40 -0.51 -20.57
C MET A 739 -67.23 -0.02 -21.77
N LYS A 740 -68.18 0.90 -21.57
CA LYS A 740 -68.97 1.52 -22.65
C LYS A 740 -68.18 2.55 -23.49
N GLY A 741 -66.88 2.73 -23.25
CA GLY A 741 -65.99 3.50 -24.11
C GLY A 741 -65.92 5.00 -23.81
N GLY A 742 -66.45 5.47 -22.67
CA GLY A 742 -66.36 6.88 -22.24
C GLY A 742 -64.96 7.34 -21.81
N SER A 743 -63.90 6.80 -22.43
CA SER A 743 -62.53 6.84 -21.90
C SER A 743 -61.44 7.16 -22.93
N GLN A 744 -61.73 7.91 -24.00
CA GLN A 744 -60.73 8.18 -25.04
C GLN A 744 -59.64 9.20 -24.65
N ASN A 745 -59.86 9.99 -23.60
CA ASN A 745 -58.92 11.04 -23.15
C ASN A 745 -58.14 10.68 -21.86
N TYR A 746 -58.18 9.43 -21.37
CA TYR A 746 -57.41 9.05 -20.18
C TYR A 746 -56.07 8.42 -20.56
N ILE A 747 -54.97 8.98 -20.06
CA ILE A 747 -53.58 8.50 -20.26
C ILE A 747 -53.40 7.05 -19.76
N LEU A 748 -54.10 6.66 -18.69
CA LEU A 748 -54.06 5.32 -18.10
C LEU A 748 -55.48 4.74 -17.97
N LYS A 749 -55.74 3.60 -18.62
CA LYS A 749 -57.00 2.85 -18.49
C LYS A 749 -56.77 1.56 -17.71
N LEU A 750 -57.12 1.57 -16.42
CA LEU A 750 -57.23 0.35 -15.62
C LEU A 750 -58.53 -0.37 -15.97
N GLN A 751 -58.47 -1.68 -16.19
CA GLN A 751 -59.63 -2.52 -16.51
C GLN A 751 -59.71 -3.66 -15.49
N GLU A 752 -60.93 -3.95 -15.01
CA GLU A 752 -61.24 -5.12 -14.17
C GLU A 752 -60.45 -5.22 -12.85
N LEU A 753 -59.91 -4.11 -12.35
CA LEU A 753 -59.25 -4.07 -11.05
C LEU A 753 -60.27 -4.41 -9.95
N THR A 754 -59.99 -5.46 -9.18
CA THR A 754 -60.87 -5.94 -8.10
C THR A 754 -60.10 -5.92 -6.79
N LYS A 755 -60.54 -5.12 -5.82
CA LYS A 755 -59.93 -4.99 -4.50
C LYS A 755 -60.53 -6.02 -3.56
N VAL A 756 -59.77 -7.05 -3.19
CA VAL A 756 -60.20 -8.10 -2.26
C VAL A 756 -59.69 -7.76 -0.86
N ILE A 757 -60.61 -7.46 0.06
CA ILE A 757 -60.28 -7.18 1.46
C ILE A 757 -60.57 -8.44 2.28
N PHE A 758 -59.51 -9.11 2.74
CA PHE A 758 -59.66 -10.19 3.72
C PHE A 758 -59.97 -9.59 5.08
N ARG A 759 -61.20 -9.76 5.55
CA ARG A 759 -61.59 -9.44 6.93
C ARG A 759 -61.11 -10.60 7.80
N GLU A 760 -60.03 -10.40 8.56
CA GLU A 760 -59.65 -11.36 9.59
C GLU A 760 -60.78 -11.42 10.63
N LEU A 761 -61.42 -12.58 10.72
CA LEU A 761 -62.38 -12.91 11.78
C LEU A 761 -61.57 -13.14 13.06
N PHE A 762 -61.71 -12.22 14.01
CA PHE A 762 -61.32 -12.39 15.42
C PHE A 762 -62.29 -13.33 16.14
#